data_AF-D6M3U8-F1
#
_entry.id   AF-D6M3U8-F1
#
_cell.length_a   1.000
_cell.length_b   1.000
_cell.length_c   1.000
_cell.angle_alpha   90.00
_cell.angle_beta   90.00
_cell.angle_gamma   90.00
#
_symmetry.space_group_name_H-M   'P 1'
#
loop_
_entity.id
_entity.type
_entity.pdbx_description
1 polymer ?
#
loop_
_entity_poly.entity_id
_entity_poly.type
_entity_poly.pdbx_seq_one_letter_code
_entity_poly.pdbx_strand_id
1 'polypeptide(L)'
;RPRARRHRASYTRSYPDPMETPADPPRPEEPSSAASRPGGALPRDLHPSAQPHEAGYPAHWEADVVLRDGGTARIRPITANDAERLVSFYEQVSDESKYYRFFAPYPKLSAKDVHRFTHHDFVDRVGLAATIGGEFIATVRFDRVDATGRPASAPADEAEVAFLVQDAYQGRGVASALLEHIAAVARERGIRRFGAEVLPNNIRMIKVFTDAGYQQKRSFEDGVVHLTFPLEPTERSLGVQYAREQRAESRSVQRLLAPSAVAVVGAKRAGGGVGRSILRNLLAAGYTGRLYAVNSSFPEDQGTLDGVPAFRTVAETGEDIDLAVVVVPAERVPEAVAECGEHGVRGLVVISAGYGESVTAGRARQRRLVRQARSYGMRLVGPNAFGLVNTDPAVRLNASLAPELAPRGRVGLFTQSGAIGIALLSELHQRGTGLSTFVSAGNRADVSGNDVLQYWYDDPGTDVALMYLESIGNPRKFTRLARRAAATKPLVVVQGARHSAATPPSHAVAETRLPHATVSALLAQAGVIRVETVTDLVDTGVLLAGQPLPEGPRVAILGNSESLGLLTYDACLTENLRPRTPLDLTTSAGPEDFRRALEQALADPDSDAVVVTAIPWVDEGALDWPEGEVLGAALREAVAASPARKPVLVVHVELGGLAHALSAATATLPASAGPHTPGGAVQRGRPRGGRRTRRGRA
;
A
#
# COMPACT_ATOMS: atom_id res chain seq x y z
N ARG A 1 59.64 -39.71 13.15
CA ARG A 1 60.55 -40.35 14.15
C ARG A 1 60.74 -39.36 15.31
N PRO A 2 60.97 -39.84 16.56
CA PRO A 2 60.01 -39.75 17.69
C PRO A 2 60.52 -38.89 18.90
N ARG A 3 59.85 -38.69 20.05
CA ARG A 3 58.82 -39.41 20.85
C ARG A 3 57.85 -38.38 21.52
N ALA A 4 56.64 -38.63 22.06
CA ALA A 4 55.86 -39.81 22.53
C ALA A 4 56.09 -40.31 23.98
N ARG A 5 55.16 -39.98 24.90
CA ARG A 5 54.65 -40.72 26.10
C ARG A 5 53.39 -39.98 26.62
N ARG A 6 52.15 -40.49 26.69
CA ARG A 6 51.51 -41.73 27.21
C ARG A 6 51.08 -41.64 28.69
N HIS A 7 49.77 -41.67 28.95
CA HIS A 7 49.05 -42.59 29.87
C HIS A 7 47.51 -42.33 29.79
N ARG A 8 46.65 -43.24 30.30
CA ARG A 8 46.00 -44.36 29.57
C ARG A 8 44.92 -45.03 30.45
N ALA A 9 43.66 -45.12 29.99
CA ALA A 9 42.60 -46.07 30.43
C ALA A 9 41.44 -46.01 29.40
N SER A 10 41.17 -47.02 28.54
CA SER A 10 40.39 -48.28 28.74
C SER A 10 38.90 -48.03 29.07
N TYR A 11 37.91 -48.50 28.29
CA TYR A 11 37.68 -49.90 27.88
C TYR A 11 36.98 -50.10 26.49
N THR A 12 36.77 -51.36 26.09
CA THR A 12 36.43 -51.87 24.74
C THR A 12 34.95 -52.04 24.37
N ARG A 13 34.60 -51.95 23.06
CA ARG A 13 34.03 -53.08 22.27
C ARG A 13 34.05 -52.85 20.75
N SER A 14 33.95 -53.93 19.97
CA SER A 14 34.23 -54.00 18.52
C SER A 14 32.97 -54.14 17.65
N TYR A 15 33.07 -53.73 16.38
CA TYR A 15 32.14 -54.05 15.28
C TYR A 15 32.24 -55.51 14.81
N PRO A 16 31.20 -56.01 14.12
CA PRO A 16 31.39 -56.73 12.86
C PRO A 16 30.53 -56.16 11.70
N ASP A 17 30.87 -56.58 10.48
CA ASP A 17 30.25 -56.23 9.18
C ASP A 17 29.13 -57.26 8.78
N PRO A 18 28.47 -57.18 7.60
CA PRO A 18 27.02 -57.43 7.49
C PRO A 18 26.60 -58.79 6.91
N MET A 19 25.33 -59.15 7.09
CA MET A 19 24.66 -60.28 6.41
C MET A 19 23.18 -59.98 6.06
N GLU A 20 22.84 -60.30 4.81
CA GLU A 20 21.58 -60.81 4.23
C GLU A 20 20.19 -60.13 4.44
N THR A 21 19.47 -60.04 3.30
CA THR A 21 18.07 -59.62 3.12
C THR A 21 17.04 -60.74 3.34
N PRO A 22 15.82 -60.43 3.81
CA PRO A 22 14.62 -61.27 3.64
C PRO A 22 13.56 -60.66 2.67
N ALA A 23 12.57 -61.46 2.27
CA ALA A 23 11.67 -61.25 1.12
C ALA A 23 10.17 -61.00 1.42
N ASP A 24 9.38 -60.75 0.37
CA ASP A 24 7.94 -60.41 0.34
C ASP A 24 6.95 -61.54 0.75
N PRO A 25 5.75 -61.18 1.27
CA PRO A 25 4.52 -61.99 1.27
C PRO A 25 3.38 -61.43 0.35
N PRO A 26 2.29 -62.20 0.06
CA PRO A 26 1.64 -62.19 -1.26
C PRO A 26 0.22 -61.57 -1.39
N ARG A 27 -0.32 -61.59 -2.63
CA ARG A 27 -1.67 -61.13 -3.06
C ARG A 27 -2.76 -62.23 -2.95
N PRO A 28 -4.04 -61.83 -2.81
CA PRO A 28 -5.24 -62.53 -3.35
C PRO A 28 -5.96 -61.63 -4.40
N GLU A 29 -6.22 -62.06 -5.64
CA GLU A 29 -7.31 -62.93 -6.15
C GLU A 29 -8.71 -62.28 -6.30
N GLU A 30 -9.23 -62.30 -7.53
CA GLU A 30 -10.60 -61.88 -7.92
C GLU A 30 -11.58 -63.06 -7.89
N PRO A 31 -12.89 -62.79 -7.73
CA PRO A 31 -13.93 -63.68 -8.24
C PRO A 31 -14.89 -63.00 -9.24
N SER A 32 -15.20 -63.72 -10.32
CA SER A 32 -16.24 -63.39 -11.30
C SER A 32 -17.49 -64.25 -11.11
N SER A 33 -18.68 -63.63 -11.05
CA SER A 33 -19.96 -64.26 -11.42
C SER A 33 -21.07 -63.21 -11.58
N ALA A 34 -22.08 -63.50 -12.40
CA ALA A 34 -23.11 -62.56 -12.82
C ALA A 34 -24.51 -62.94 -12.30
N ALA A 35 -25.40 -61.93 -12.08
CA ALA A 35 -26.80 -61.92 -12.54
C ALA A 35 -27.62 -60.69 -12.07
N SER A 36 -28.62 -60.33 -12.88
CA SER A 36 -29.88 -59.65 -12.51
C SER A 36 -29.92 -58.12 -12.21
N ARG A 37 -30.62 -57.38 -13.08
CA ARG A 37 -31.32 -56.10 -12.79
C ARG A 37 -32.67 -56.41 -12.11
N PRO A 38 -33.22 -55.53 -11.24
CA PRO A 38 -33.90 -54.27 -11.62
C PRO A 38 -33.22 -53.04 -10.97
N GLY A 39 -33.46 -51.78 -11.32
CA GLY A 39 -34.67 -51.16 -11.88
C GLY A 39 -35.19 -50.11 -10.89
N GLY A 40 -34.61 -48.90 -10.90
CA GLY A 40 -34.97 -47.81 -10.00
C GLY A 40 -34.08 -46.58 -10.25
N ALA A 41 -34.68 -45.45 -10.62
CA ALA A 41 -33.95 -44.24 -10.96
C ALA A 41 -33.60 -43.40 -9.73
N LEU A 42 -32.36 -42.91 -9.66
CA LEU A 42 -31.96 -41.78 -8.83
C LEU A 42 -31.58 -40.62 -9.75
N PRO A 43 -31.93 -39.37 -9.40
CA PRO A 43 -31.74 -38.24 -10.30
C PRO A 43 -30.25 -37.99 -10.51
N ARG A 44 -29.85 -37.83 -11.79
CA ARG A 44 -28.52 -37.31 -12.11
C ARG A 44 -28.45 -35.87 -11.61
N ASP A 45 -27.46 -35.58 -10.77
CA ASP A 45 -27.12 -34.21 -10.42
C ASP A 45 -26.95 -33.39 -11.70
N LEU A 46 -27.75 -32.33 -11.79
CA LEU A 46 -27.57 -31.29 -12.79
C LEU A 46 -26.28 -30.54 -12.45
N HIS A 47 -25.16 -31.05 -12.97
CA HIS A 47 -24.05 -30.17 -13.32
C HIS A 47 -24.66 -28.97 -14.06
N PRO A 48 -24.50 -27.72 -13.57
CA PRO A 48 -24.84 -26.57 -14.37
C PRO A 48 -23.97 -26.69 -15.62
N SER A 49 -24.63 -26.93 -16.76
CA SER A 49 -23.97 -27.01 -18.05
C SER A 49 -23.15 -25.73 -18.21
N ALA A 50 -21.84 -25.90 -18.41
CA ALA A 50 -20.98 -24.78 -18.73
C ALA A 50 -21.56 -24.17 -20.01
N GLN A 51 -22.17 -22.98 -19.89
CA GLN A 51 -22.59 -22.23 -21.06
C GLN A 51 -21.34 -22.04 -21.94
N PRO A 52 -21.45 -22.24 -23.26
CA PRO A 52 -20.28 -22.21 -24.13
C PRO A 52 -19.61 -20.85 -23.99
N HIS A 53 -18.35 -20.85 -23.55
CA HIS A 53 -17.50 -19.67 -23.61
C HIS A 53 -17.44 -19.20 -25.07
N GLU A 54 -17.94 -17.98 -25.33
CA GLU A 54 -17.73 -17.34 -26.64
C GLU A 54 -16.23 -17.26 -26.91
N ALA A 55 -15.77 -17.92 -27.97
CA ALA A 55 -14.35 -18.04 -28.32
C ALA A 55 -13.71 -16.73 -28.86
N GLY A 56 -14.28 -15.57 -28.53
CA GLY A 56 -13.89 -14.26 -29.04
C GLY A 56 -13.63 -13.16 -28.00
N TYR A 57 -14.10 -13.29 -26.75
CA TYR A 57 -13.98 -12.20 -25.76
C TYR A 57 -12.59 -12.15 -25.07
N PRO A 58 -11.81 -11.07 -25.22
CA PRO A 58 -10.46 -10.97 -24.68
C PRO A 58 -10.48 -10.53 -23.20
N ALA A 59 -10.87 -11.45 -22.31
CA ALA A 59 -11.01 -11.19 -20.88
C ALA A 59 -9.72 -10.71 -20.18
N HIS A 60 -8.54 -10.94 -20.76
CA HIS A 60 -7.26 -10.49 -20.21
C HIS A 60 -7.01 -8.98 -20.42
N TRP A 61 -7.82 -8.30 -21.25
CA TRP A 61 -7.82 -6.84 -21.37
C TRP A 61 -8.67 -6.14 -20.29
N GLU A 62 -9.39 -6.90 -19.45
CA GLU A 62 -10.13 -6.31 -18.34
C GLU A 62 -9.21 -5.89 -17.19
N ALA A 63 -9.38 -4.66 -16.71
CA ALA A 63 -8.58 -4.11 -15.63
C ALA A 63 -9.41 -3.18 -14.74
N ASP A 64 -9.06 -3.09 -13.45
CA ASP A 64 -9.54 -2.03 -12.59
C ASP A 64 -8.49 -0.94 -12.50
N VAL A 65 -8.88 0.30 -12.75
CA VAL A 65 -7.99 1.47 -12.66
C VAL A 65 -8.41 2.38 -11.52
N VAL A 66 -7.43 2.97 -10.85
CA VAL A 66 -7.66 4.05 -9.87
C VAL A 66 -7.67 5.37 -10.63
N LEU A 67 -8.75 6.14 -10.49
CA LEU A 67 -8.93 7.44 -11.12
C LEU A 67 -8.21 8.54 -10.33
N ARG A 68 -7.98 9.69 -10.97
CA ARG A 68 -7.29 10.85 -10.37
C ARG A 68 -7.96 11.35 -9.09
N ASP A 69 -9.27 11.18 -8.97
CA ASP A 69 -10.01 11.56 -7.77
C ASP A 69 -9.86 10.53 -6.62
N GLY A 70 -9.39 9.31 -6.90
CA GLY A 70 -9.09 8.25 -5.92
C GLY A 70 -10.07 7.07 -5.92
N GLY A 71 -11.21 7.17 -6.62
CA GLY A 71 -12.14 6.06 -6.83
C GLY A 71 -11.68 5.09 -7.93
N THR A 72 -12.38 3.98 -8.13
CA THR A 72 -12.06 3.00 -9.20
C THR A 72 -13.01 3.09 -10.40
N ALA A 73 -12.57 2.54 -11.53
CA ALA A 73 -13.41 2.20 -12.67
C ALA A 73 -12.93 0.88 -13.30
N ARG A 74 -13.85 0.11 -13.88
CA ARG A 74 -13.54 -1.12 -14.65
C ARG A 74 -13.33 -0.75 -16.11
N ILE A 75 -12.15 -1.02 -16.67
CA ILE A 75 -11.94 -1.02 -18.12
C ILE A 75 -12.21 -2.44 -18.63
N ARG A 76 -13.02 -2.57 -19.68
CA ARG A 76 -13.26 -3.86 -20.36
C ARG A 76 -13.58 -3.69 -21.86
N PRO A 77 -13.44 -4.74 -22.69
CA PRO A 77 -13.96 -4.74 -24.05
C PRO A 77 -15.47 -4.48 -24.12
N ILE A 78 -15.89 -3.77 -25.18
CA ILE A 78 -17.30 -3.54 -25.52
C ILE A 78 -17.81 -4.72 -26.34
N THR A 79 -19.02 -5.21 -26.03
CA THR A 79 -19.67 -6.34 -26.70
C THR A 79 -20.99 -5.92 -27.36
N ALA A 80 -21.55 -6.78 -28.20
CA ALA A 80 -22.89 -6.59 -28.80
C ALA A 80 -23.99 -6.32 -27.75
N ASN A 81 -23.86 -6.93 -26.55
CA ASN A 81 -24.79 -6.80 -25.44
C ASN A 81 -24.71 -5.44 -24.69
N ASP A 82 -23.85 -4.52 -25.15
CA ASP A 82 -23.72 -3.17 -24.59
C ASP A 82 -24.49 -2.10 -25.38
N ALA A 83 -25.31 -2.49 -26.36
CA ALA A 83 -26.09 -1.55 -27.19
C ALA A 83 -26.92 -0.56 -26.36
N GLU A 84 -27.66 -1.04 -25.36
CA GLU A 84 -28.48 -0.20 -24.48
C GLU A 84 -27.63 0.69 -23.57
N ARG A 85 -26.55 0.14 -22.98
CA ARG A 85 -25.60 0.91 -22.15
C ARG A 85 -24.93 2.03 -22.94
N LEU A 86 -24.55 1.76 -24.19
CA LEU A 86 -23.95 2.74 -25.07
C LEU A 86 -24.91 3.88 -25.39
N VAL A 87 -26.20 3.57 -25.64
CA VAL A 87 -27.24 4.60 -25.87
C VAL A 87 -27.50 5.41 -24.61
N SER A 88 -27.70 4.75 -23.45
CA SER A 88 -27.89 5.41 -22.15
C SER A 88 -26.73 6.37 -21.81
N PHE A 89 -25.49 5.92 -21.97
CA PHE A 89 -24.30 6.77 -21.82
C PHE A 89 -24.32 7.93 -22.81
N TYR A 90 -24.65 7.68 -24.09
CA TYR A 90 -24.65 8.71 -25.12
C TYR A 90 -25.64 9.85 -24.85
N GLU A 91 -26.81 9.53 -24.32
CA GLU A 91 -27.83 10.52 -23.94
C GLU A 91 -27.37 11.40 -22.78
N GLN A 92 -26.48 10.91 -21.91
CA GLN A 92 -25.91 11.65 -20.78
C GLN A 92 -24.65 12.46 -21.13
N VAL A 93 -24.15 12.40 -22.37
CA VAL A 93 -23.03 13.24 -22.85
C VAL A 93 -23.58 14.58 -23.37
N SER A 94 -22.87 15.67 -23.09
CA SER A 94 -23.23 17.01 -23.59
C SER A 94 -23.10 17.11 -25.12
N ASP A 95 -23.91 17.98 -25.74
CA ASP A 95 -23.84 18.19 -27.19
C ASP A 95 -22.51 18.82 -27.63
N GLU A 96 -21.82 19.56 -26.75
CA GLU A 96 -20.44 20.01 -26.97
C GLU A 96 -19.46 18.82 -27.05
N SER A 97 -19.51 17.91 -26.08
CA SER A 97 -18.68 16.69 -26.08
C SER A 97 -18.99 15.75 -27.26
N LYS A 98 -20.24 15.69 -27.72
CA LYS A 98 -20.62 15.00 -28.97
C LYS A 98 -20.04 15.71 -30.20
N TYR A 99 -20.19 17.03 -30.30
CA TYR A 99 -19.65 17.82 -31.41
C TYR A 99 -18.13 17.68 -31.53
N TYR A 100 -17.38 17.75 -30.42
CA TYR A 100 -15.93 17.50 -30.41
C TYR A 100 -15.53 16.09 -30.83
N ARG A 101 -16.43 15.10 -30.74
CA ARG A 101 -16.17 13.71 -31.12
C ARG A 101 -16.52 13.41 -32.58
N PHE A 102 -17.59 13.99 -33.11
CA PHE A 102 -18.10 13.67 -34.46
C PHE A 102 -17.92 14.80 -35.48
N PHE A 103 -17.37 15.95 -35.06
CA PHE A 103 -17.14 17.15 -35.89
C PHE A 103 -18.40 17.77 -36.51
N ALA A 104 -19.58 17.30 -36.11
CA ALA A 104 -20.88 17.72 -36.57
C ALA A 104 -21.93 17.58 -35.44
N PRO A 105 -23.08 18.28 -35.53
CA PRO A 105 -24.21 18.05 -34.64
C PRO A 105 -24.69 16.60 -34.73
N TYR A 106 -24.55 15.84 -33.65
CA TYR A 106 -24.80 14.40 -33.63
C TYR A 106 -25.67 14.01 -32.42
N PRO A 107 -26.94 14.47 -32.36
CA PRO A 107 -27.74 14.44 -31.12
C PRO A 107 -28.10 13.03 -30.64
N LYS A 108 -28.20 12.05 -31.56
CA LYS A 108 -28.51 10.64 -31.27
C LYS A 108 -27.68 9.72 -32.17
N LEU A 109 -27.37 8.52 -31.69
CA LEU A 109 -26.78 7.45 -32.49
C LEU A 109 -27.87 6.79 -33.36
N SER A 110 -27.59 6.48 -34.64
CA SER A 110 -28.47 5.61 -35.41
C SER A 110 -28.25 4.14 -35.03
N ALA A 111 -29.20 3.26 -35.38
CA ALA A 111 -29.03 1.81 -35.17
C ALA A 111 -27.75 1.26 -35.82
N LYS A 112 -27.32 1.85 -36.95
CA LYS A 112 -26.07 1.50 -37.64
C LYS A 112 -24.82 1.88 -36.82
N ASP A 113 -24.88 3.02 -36.13
CA ASP A 113 -23.77 3.49 -35.29
C ASP A 113 -23.67 2.68 -34.00
N VAL A 114 -24.81 2.41 -33.34
CA VAL A 114 -24.89 1.51 -32.18
C VAL A 114 -24.32 0.13 -32.54
N HIS A 115 -24.70 -0.44 -33.68
CA HIS A 115 -24.14 -1.70 -34.16
C HIS A 115 -22.62 -1.58 -34.40
N ARG A 116 -22.16 -0.57 -35.17
CA ARG A 116 -20.73 -0.36 -35.46
C ARG A 116 -19.88 -0.18 -34.20
N PHE A 117 -20.43 0.44 -33.15
CA PHE A 117 -19.72 0.80 -31.92
C PHE A 117 -19.86 -0.26 -30.81
N THR A 118 -20.54 -1.38 -31.08
CA THR A 118 -20.64 -2.53 -30.17
C THR A 118 -20.08 -3.82 -30.78
N HIS A 119 -20.16 -3.96 -32.11
CA HIS A 119 -19.67 -5.12 -32.84
C HIS A 119 -18.24 -4.87 -33.33
N HIS A 120 -17.29 -5.41 -32.55
CA HIS A 120 -15.85 -5.33 -32.74
C HIS A 120 -15.29 -6.73 -33.03
N ASP A 121 -14.30 -6.84 -33.91
CA ASP A 121 -13.60 -8.11 -34.21
C ASP A 121 -12.46 -8.41 -33.22
N PHE A 122 -12.13 -7.44 -32.36
CA PHE A 122 -11.03 -7.49 -31.39
C PHE A 122 -9.63 -7.66 -32.01
N VAL A 123 -9.44 -7.39 -33.30
CA VAL A 123 -8.16 -7.54 -34.04
C VAL A 123 -7.80 -6.24 -34.78
N ASP A 124 -8.66 -5.79 -35.67
CA ASP A 124 -8.51 -4.58 -36.48
C ASP A 124 -9.45 -3.47 -35.98
N ARG A 125 -10.56 -3.85 -35.33
CA ARG A 125 -11.50 -2.94 -34.69
C ARG A 125 -11.67 -3.35 -33.24
N VAL A 126 -11.26 -2.47 -32.32
CA VAL A 126 -11.34 -2.70 -30.86
C VAL A 126 -12.03 -1.53 -30.19
N GLY A 127 -13.06 -1.82 -29.38
CA GLY A 127 -13.65 -0.86 -28.44
C GLY A 127 -13.49 -1.32 -27.00
N LEU A 128 -13.10 -0.40 -26.11
CA LEU A 128 -13.09 -0.58 -24.66
C LEU A 128 -14.01 0.46 -24.00
N ALA A 129 -14.71 0.09 -22.95
CA ALA A 129 -15.45 1.00 -22.09
C ALA A 129 -14.82 1.06 -20.69
N ALA A 130 -14.85 2.24 -20.07
CA ALA A 130 -14.69 2.40 -18.64
C ALA A 130 -16.07 2.43 -17.98
N THR A 131 -16.27 1.66 -16.91
CA THR A 131 -17.57 1.54 -16.23
C THR A 131 -17.49 1.72 -14.72
N ILE A 132 -18.58 2.24 -14.14
CA ILE A 132 -18.88 2.35 -12.71
C ILE A 132 -20.37 2.00 -12.54
N GLY A 133 -20.73 1.21 -11.53
CA GLY A 133 -22.06 0.61 -11.39
C GLY A 133 -22.41 -0.43 -12.48
N GLY A 134 -21.48 -0.74 -13.39
CA GLY A 134 -21.76 -1.45 -14.64
C GLY A 134 -22.08 -0.52 -15.82
N GLU A 135 -22.42 0.74 -15.54
CA GLU A 135 -22.75 1.77 -16.52
C GLU A 135 -21.52 2.38 -17.18
N PHE A 136 -21.64 2.77 -18.44
CA PHE A 136 -20.56 3.37 -19.22
C PHE A 136 -20.33 4.82 -18.78
N ILE A 137 -19.10 5.15 -18.40
CA ILE A 137 -18.68 6.54 -18.08
C ILE A 137 -17.76 7.13 -19.17
N ALA A 138 -17.15 6.26 -19.97
CA ALA A 138 -16.35 6.62 -21.13
C ALA A 138 -16.15 5.43 -22.07
N THR A 139 -15.89 5.71 -23.34
CA THR A 139 -15.49 4.72 -24.35
C THR A 139 -14.24 5.18 -25.08
N VAL A 140 -13.46 4.21 -25.54
CA VAL A 140 -12.35 4.40 -26.50
C VAL A 140 -12.44 3.32 -27.56
N ARG A 141 -12.10 3.65 -28.80
CA ARG A 141 -11.90 2.64 -29.84
C ARG A 141 -10.68 2.94 -30.69
N PHE A 142 -10.16 1.91 -31.35
CA PHE A 142 -9.40 2.08 -32.58
C PHE A 142 -10.01 1.27 -33.73
N ASP A 143 -9.89 1.80 -34.94
CA ASP A 143 -10.09 1.09 -36.21
C ASP A 143 -8.73 1.13 -36.96
N ARG A 144 -8.17 -0.02 -37.39
CA ARG A 144 -6.89 -0.10 -38.13
C ARG A 144 -7.04 0.53 -39.52
N VAL A 145 -6.04 1.31 -39.93
CA VAL A 145 -6.05 2.05 -41.20
C VAL A 145 -4.78 1.84 -42.04
N ASP A 146 -4.91 2.01 -43.35
CA ASP A 146 -3.77 2.16 -44.26
C ASP A 146 -3.21 3.59 -44.27
N ALA A 147 -2.16 3.83 -45.07
CA ALA A 147 -1.53 5.14 -45.22
C ALA A 147 -2.43 6.22 -45.86
N THR A 148 -3.64 5.86 -46.30
CA THR A 148 -4.67 6.78 -46.83
C THR A 148 -5.85 6.97 -45.86
N GLY A 149 -5.76 6.44 -44.64
CA GLY A 149 -6.81 6.53 -43.62
C GLY A 149 -7.99 5.57 -43.84
N ARG A 150 -7.88 4.61 -44.77
CA ARG A 150 -8.96 3.65 -45.06
C ARG A 150 -8.86 2.41 -44.18
N PRO A 151 -9.99 1.79 -43.78
CA PRO A 151 -9.98 0.55 -43.00
C PRO A 151 -9.09 -0.53 -43.63
N ALA A 152 -8.21 -1.11 -42.84
CA ALA A 152 -7.21 -2.08 -43.29
C ALA A 152 -7.01 -3.20 -42.26
N SER A 153 -6.33 -4.26 -42.69
CA SER A 153 -5.87 -5.37 -41.84
C SER A 153 -4.34 -5.42 -41.79
N ALA A 154 -3.78 -6.33 -41.00
CA ALA A 154 -2.34 -6.62 -41.04
C ALA A 154 -1.86 -6.89 -42.48
N PRO A 155 -0.69 -6.38 -42.92
CA PRO A 155 0.42 -5.89 -42.10
C PRO A 155 0.42 -4.38 -41.80
N ALA A 156 -0.65 -3.62 -42.06
CA ALA A 156 -0.71 -2.21 -41.69
C ALA A 156 -0.54 -2.04 -40.16
N ASP A 157 0.28 -1.08 -39.73
CA ASP A 157 0.68 -0.89 -38.33
C ASP A 157 0.20 0.44 -37.71
N GLU A 158 -0.79 1.07 -38.34
CA GLU A 158 -1.42 2.32 -37.90
C GLU A 158 -2.93 2.12 -37.66
N ALA A 159 -3.48 2.84 -36.68
CA ALA A 159 -4.91 2.83 -36.39
C ALA A 159 -5.41 4.23 -35.99
N GLU A 160 -6.62 4.59 -36.42
CA GLU A 160 -7.30 5.79 -35.94
C GLU A 160 -7.85 5.53 -34.53
N VAL A 161 -7.53 6.36 -33.54
CA VAL A 161 -8.00 6.22 -32.15
C VAL A 161 -8.93 7.36 -31.76
N ALA A 162 -10.04 7.04 -31.10
CA ALA A 162 -11.03 8.02 -30.71
C ALA A 162 -11.73 7.72 -29.36
N PHE A 163 -12.10 8.79 -28.66
CA PHE A 163 -12.52 8.76 -27.25
C PHE A 163 -13.82 9.53 -27.03
N LEU A 164 -14.68 9.05 -26.15
CA LEU A 164 -15.82 9.81 -25.63
C LEU A 164 -15.88 9.64 -24.10
N VAL A 165 -16.04 10.73 -23.36
CA VAL A 165 -16.08 10.74 -21.88
C VAL A 165 -17.24 11.61 -21.43
N GLN A 166 -18.13 11.05 -20.62
CA GLN A 166 -19.25 11.77 -20.03
C GLN A 166 -18.74 12.93 -19.18
N ASP A 167 -19.39 14.09 -19.30
CA ASP A 167 -18.91 15.37 -18.77
C ASP A 167 -18.70 15.33 -17.25
N ALA A 168 -19.59 14.65 -16.51
CA ALA A 168 -19.48 14.41 -15.07
C ALA A 168 -18.23 13.61 -14.63
N TYR A 169 -17.57 12.89 -15.56
CA TYR A 169 -16.38 12.09 -15.33
C TYR A 169 -15.11 12.68 -15.96
N GLN A 170 -15.20 13.82 -16.63
CA GLN A 170 -14.05 14.54 -17.16
C GLN A 170 -13.15 15.07 -16.02
N GLY A 171 -11.87 15.32 -16.32
CA GLY A 171 -10.88 15.75 -15.31
C GLY A 171 -10.41 14.66 -14.34
N ARG A 172 -11.17 13.56 -14.15
CA ARG A 172 -10.85 12.40 -13.30
C ARG A 172 -9.78 11.46 -13.89
N GLY A 173 -9.23 11.77 -15.07
CA GLY A 173 -8.15 10.99 -15.71
C GLY A 173 -8.60 9.76 -16.51
N VAL A 174 -9.92 9.54 -16.66
CA VAL A 174 -10.49 8.38 -17.38
C VAL A 174 -9.92 8.22 -18.80
N ALA A 175 -9.88 9.31 -19.58
CA ALA A 175 -9.31 9.30 -20.93
C ALA A 175 -7.82 8.88 -20.96
N SER A 176 -7.03 9.27 -19.94
CA SER A 176 -5.63 8.86 -19.84
C SER A 176 -5.48 7.37 -19.53
N ALA A 177 -6.30 6.84 -18.62
CA ALA A 177 -6.30 5.41 -18.29
C ALA A 177 -6.76 4.54 -19.47
N LEU A 178 -7.77 5.01 -20.23
CA LEU A 178 -8.23 4.39 -21.47
C LEU A 178 -7.16 4.44 -22.58
N LEU A 179 -6.47 5.57 -22.75
CA LEU A 179 -5.38 5.72 -23.72
C LEU A 179 -4.21 4.77 -23.42
N GLU A 180 -3.86 4.61 -22.14
CA GLU A 180 -2.81 3.67 -21.71
C GLU A 180 -3.22 2.20 -21.94
N HIS A 181 -4.48 1.83 -21.69
CA HIS A 181 -5.00 0.48 -21.95
C HIS A 181 -5.13 0.18 -23.44
N ILE A 182 -5.79 1.05 -24.22
CA ILE A 182 -5.99 0.81 -25.66
C ILE A 182 -4.65 0.76 -26.40
N ALA A 183 -3.64 1.53 -25.97
CA ALA A 183 -2.29 1.45 -26.54
C ALA A 183 -1.60 0.11 -26.22
N ALA A 184 -1.83 -0.49 -25.05
CA ALA A 184 -1.34 -1.84 -24.75
C ALA A 184 -2.01 -2.89 -25.64
N VAL A 185 -3.33 -2.82 -25.75
CA VAL A 185 -4.13 -3.69 -26.62
C VAL A 185 -3.72 -3.57 -28.09
N ALA A 186 -3.53 -2.36 -28.59
CA ALA A 186 -3.12 -2.13 -29.98
C ALA A 186 -1.72 -2.68 -30.28
N ARG A 187 -0.77 -2.62 -29.33
CA ARG A 187 0.54 -3.28 -29.46
C ARG A 187 0.42 -4.81 -29.55
N GLU A 188 -0.48 -5.44 -28.78
CA GLU A 188 -0.78 -6.88 -28.91
C GLU A 188 -1.34 -7.24 -30.31
N ARG A 189 -1.92 -6.27 -31.03
CA ARG A 189 -2.40 -6.41 -32.42
C ARG A 189 -1.43 -5.86 -33.48
N GLY A 190 -0.17 -5.64 -33.11
CA GLY A 190 0.88 -5.21 -34.04
C GLY A 190 0.80 -3.76 -34.49
N ILE A 191 -0.04 -2.93 -33.88
CA ILE A 191 -0.09 -1.48 -34.14
C ILE A 191 1.14 -0.83 -33.50
N ARG A 192 1.87 -0.03 -34.29
CA ARG A 192 3.00 0.78 -33.84
C ARG A 192 2.65 2.26 -33.66
N ARG A 193 1.62 2.76 -34.35
CA ARG A 193 1.19 4.17 -34.26
C ARG A 193 -0.32 4.32 -34.15
N PHE A 194 -0.76 5.32 -33.39
CA PHE A 194 -2.11 5.86 -33.51
C PHE A 194 -2.11 7.18 -34.27
N GLY A 195 -3.09 7.35 -35.16
CA GLY A 195 -3.55 8.64 -35.66
C GLY A 195 -4.77 9.10 -34.86
N ALA A 196 -4.92 10.40 -34.63
CA ALA A 196 -6.14 10.99 -34.08
C ALA A 196 -6.38 12.38 -34.66
N GLU A 197 -7.64 12.72 -34.88
CA GLU A 197 -8.08 14.05 -35.28
C GLU A 197 -8.78 14.73 -34.11
N VAL A 198 -8.50 16.01 -33.89
CA VAL A 198 -9.05 16.78 -32.77
C VAL A 198 -9.34 18.20 -33.22
N LEU A 199 -10.53 18.73 -32.96
CA LEU A 199 -10.81 20.15 -33.24
C LEU A 199 -9.88 21.06 -32.42
N PRO A 200 -9.34 22.16 -32.99
CA PRO A 200 -8.44 23.08 -32.29
C PRO A 200 -8.94 23.57 -30.94
N ASN A 201 -10.26 23.72 -30.80
CA ASN A 201 -10.91 24.18 -29.58
C ASN A 201 -10.99 23.11 -28.47
N ASN A 202 -10.82 21.82 -28.79
CA ASN A 202 -10.78 20.74 -27.79
C ASN A 202 -9.40 20.64 -27.11
N ILE A 203 -9.02 21.73 -26.44
CA ILE A 203 -7.76 21.87 -25.69
C ILE A 203 -7.62 20.77 -24.63
N ARG A 204 -8.75 20.28 -24.05
CA ARG A 204 -8.76 19.19 -23.08
C ARG A 204 -8.19 17.89 -23.68
N MET A 205 -8.64 17.49 -24.87
CA MET A 205 -8.18 16.26 -25.50
C MET A 205 -6.75 16.39 -26.04
N ILE A 206 -6.39 17.54 -26.63
CA ILE A 206 -5.01 17.87 -27.01
C ILE A 206 -4.09 17.72 -25.78
N LYS A 207 -4.52 18.23 -24.61
CA LYS A 207 -3.77 18.10 -23.36
C LYS A 207 -3.60 16.64 -22.91
N VAL A 208 -4.63 15.79 -23.00
CA VAL A 208 -4.53 14.36 -22.65
C VAL A 208 -3.41 13.67 -23.45
N PHE A 209 -3.37 13.91 -24.76
CA PHE A 209 -2.36 13.35 -25.65
C PHE A 209 -0.95 13.90 -25.37
N THR A 210 -0.80 15.22 -25.23
CA THR A 210 0.52 15.83 -24.94
C THR A 210 1.03 15.49 -23.54
N ASP A 211 0.14 15.40 -22.54
CA ASP A 211 0.49 14.95 -21.19
C ASP A 211 1.00 13.50 -21.23
N ALA A 212 0.44 12.63 -22.07
CA ALA A 212 0.88 11.24 -22.19
C ALA A 212 2.29 11.09 -22.81
N GLY A 213 2.95 12.19 -23.17
CA GLY A 213 4.34 12.23 -23.61
C GLY A 213 4.56 12.01 -25.11
N TYR A 214 3.47 11.87 -25.88
CA TYR A 214 3.56 11.66 -27.33
C TYR A 214 3.90 12.95 -28.09
N GLN A 215 4.54 12.80 -29.24
CA GLN A 215 5.01 13.93 -30.05
C GLN A 215 3.91 14.49 -30.94
N GLN A 216 3.71 15.80 -30.91
CA GLN A 216 2.75 16.47 -31.78
C GLN A 216 3.41 16.86 -33.11
N LYS A 217 3.01 16.23 -34.22
CA LYS A 217 3.16 16.80 -35.57
C LYS A 217 1.87 17.55 -35.90
N ARG A 218 1.93 18.87 -36.06
CA ARG A 218 0.77 19.67 -36.49
C ARG A 218 0.78 19.79 -38.01
N SER A 219 -0.19 19.19 -38.69
CA SER A 219 -0.72 19.73 -39.95
C SER A 219 -2.01 20.49 -39.63
N PHE A 220 -2.28 21.55 -40.39
CA PHE A 220 -3.45 22.44 -40.22
C PHE A 220 -4.32 22.47 -41.50
N GLU A 221 -4.12 21.52 -42.41
CA GLU A 221 -4.63 21.60 -43.79
C GLU A 221 -6.17 21.58 -43.88
N ASP A 222 -6.86 20.90 -42.95
CA ASP A 222 -8.32 20.73 -42.97
C ASP A 222 -9.07 21.32 -41.75
N GLY A 223 -8.45 22.26 -41.02
CA GLY A 223 -9.07 22.91 -39.84
C GLY A 223 -9.21 22.03 -38.59
N VAL A 224 -8.88 20.74 -38.69
CA VAL A 224 -8.62 19.83 -37.57
C VAL A 224 -7.13 19.83 -37.21
N VAL A 225 -6.81 19.38 -35.99
CA VAL A 225 -5.44 19.08 -35.57
C VAL A 225 -5.23 17.57 -35.68
N HIS A 226 -4.50 17.13 -36.70
CA HIS A 226 -4.04 15.75 -36.77
C HIS A 226 -2.92 15.54 -35.75
N LEU A 227 -2.89 14.36 -35.12
CA LEU A 227 -1.92 13.96 -34.12
C LEU A 227 -1.48 12.51 -34.39
N THR A 228 -0.17 12.25 -34.38
CA THR A 228 0.39 10.89 -34.59
C THR A 228 1.21 10.47 -33.38
N PHE A 229 0.96 9.28 -32.85
CA PHE A 229 1.54 8.81 -31.58
C PHE A 229 2.22 7.45 -31.75
N PRO A 230 3.56 7.34 -31.59
CA PRO A 230 4.21 6.03 -31.51
C PRO A 230 3.82 5.33 -30.20
N LEU A 231 3.46 4.04 -30.26
CA LEU A 231 2.97 3.28 -29.11
C LEU A 231 4.07 2.65 -28.25
N GLU A 232 5.32 2.70 -28.70
CA GLU A 232 6.47 2.28 -27.91
C GLU A 232 6.68 3.20 -26.69
N PRO A 233 6.72 2.67 -25.44
CA PRO A 233 6.91 3.50 -24.26
C PRO A 233 8.28 4.19 -24.26
N THR A 234 8.28 5.51 -24.04
CA THR A 234 9.49 6.30 -23.81
C THR A 234 9.70 6.54 -22.32
N GLU A 235 10.92 6.89 -21.89
CA GLU A 235 11.18 7.29 -20.49
C GLU A 235 10.25 8.41 -20.03
N ARG A 236 9.93 9.36 -20.93
CA ARG A 236 9.02 10.48 -20.64
C ARG A 236 7.58 10.00 -20.44
N SER A 237 7.06 9.14 -21.31
CA SER A 237 5.67 8.64 -21.17
C SER A 237 5.51 7.75 -19.94
N LEU A 238 6.51 6.89 -19.65
CA LEU A 238 6.57 6.10 -18.42
C LEU A 238 6.64 6.99 -17.17
N GLY A 239 7.47 8.04 -17.19
CA GLY A 239 7.57 9.01 -16.11
C GLY A 239 6.23 9.71 -15.80
N VAL A 240 5.48 10.11 -16.83
CA VAL A 240 4.14 10.68 -16.61
C VAL A 240 3.14 9.62 -16.13
N GLN A 241 3.15 8.42 -16.68
CA GLN A 241 2.30 7.31 -16.22
C GLN A 241 2.51 7.04 -14.72
N TYR A 242 3.76 6.88 -14.26
CA TYR A 242 4.08 6.67 -12.84
C TYR A 242 3.69 7.87 -11.96
N ALA A 243 3.75 9.09 -12.49
CA ALA A 243 3.30 10.27 -11.75
C ALA A 243 1.76 10.40 -11.70
N ARG A 244 1.02 9.81 -12.65
CA ARG A 244 -0.45 9.69 -12.60
C ARG A 244 -0.87 8.62 -11.59
N GLU A 245 -0.30 7.42 -11.73
CA GLU A 245 -0.47 6.26 -10.84
C GLU A 245 -0.27 6.69 -9.39
N GLN A 246 0.84 7.37 -9.07
CA GLN A 246 1.13 7.82 -7.72
C GLN A 246 0.10 8.80 -7.15
N ARG A 247 -0.33 9.81 -7.92
CA ARG A 247 -1.34 10.77 -7.44
C ARG A 247 -2.72 10.13 -7.26
N ALA A 248 -3.10 9.21 -8.16
CA ALA A 248 -4.35 8.48 -8.08
C ALA A 248 -4.38 7.57 -6.84
N GLU A 249 -3.34 6.74 -6.64
CA GLU A 249 -3.24 5.82 -5.50
C GLU A 249 -3.08 6.58 -4.16
N SER A 250 -2.27 7.65 -4.13
CA SER A 250 -2.16 8.55 -2.97
C SER A 250 -3.52 9.13 -2.56
N ARG A 251 -4.28 9.67 -3.52
CA ARG A 251 -5.62 10.22 -3.27
C ARG A 251 -6.63 9.14 -2.86
N SER A 252 -6.48 7.93 -3.40
CA SER A 252 -7.28 6.75 -3.06
C SER A 252 -7.12 6.38 -1.57
N VAL A 253 -5.89 6.32 -1.07
CA VAL A 253 -5.59 6.07 0.35
C VAL A 253 -5.96 7.26 1.23
N GLN A 254 -5.75 8.49 0.76
CA GLN A 254 -6.15 9.71 1.49
C GLN A 254 -7.66 9.72 1.80
N ARG A 255 -8.53 9.30 0.87
CA ARG A 255 -9.98 9.19 1.10
C ARG A 255 -10.37 8.21 2.20
N LEU A 256 -9.55 7.18 2.43
CA LEU A 256 -9.76 6.18 3.49
C LEU A 256 -9.25 6.66 4.85
N LEU A 257 -8.17 7.45 4.86
CA LEU A 257 -7.52 7.94 6.08
C LEU A 257 -8.05 9.31 6.55
N ALA A 258 -8.69 10.09 5.68
CA ALA A 258 -9.29 11.38 6.00
C ALA A 258 -10.75 11.49 5.48
N PRO A 259 -11.66 10.62 5.93
CA PRO A 259 -13.09 10.76 5.64
C PRO A 259 -13.67 11.99 6.37
N SER A 260 -14.72 12.59 5.80
CA SER A 260 -15.57 13.60 6.43
C SER A 260 -16.81 12.98 7.07
N ALA A 261 -17.23 11.79 6.62
CA ALA A 261 -18.34 11.02 7.17
C ALA A 261 -18.02 9.51 7.25
N VAL A 262 -18.30 8.88 8.40
CA VAL A 262 -18.05 7.46 8.67
C VAL A 262 -19.34 6.77 9.11
N ALA A 263 -19.66 5.64 8.48
CA ALA A 263 -20.73 4.74 8.91
C ALA A 263 -20.15 3.44 9.50
N VAL A 264 -20.58 3.03 10.69
CA VAL A 264 -20.19 1.76 11.32
C VAL A 264 -21.32 0.74 11.16
N VAL A 265 -21.18 -0.13 10.16
CA VAL A 265 -22.19 -1.12 9.76
C VAL A 265 -22.02 -2.40 10.59
N GLY A 266 -23.06 -2.77 11.35
CA GLY A 266 -23.08 -3.93 12.25
C GLY A 266 -22.91 -3.60 13.74
N ALA A 267 -22.94 -2.33 14.13
CA ALA A 267 -22.95 -1.93 15.54
C ALA A 267 -24.25 -2.36 16.24
N LYS A 268 -24.19 -2.95 17.44
CA LYS A 268 -25.36 -3.51 18.15
C LYS A 268 -25.68 -2.73 19.44
N ARG A 269 -26.98 -2.63 19.78
CA ARG A 269 -27.46 -2.03 21.05
C ARG A 269 -27.18 -2.92 22.27
N ALA A 270 -27.45 -4.22 22.16
CA ALA A 270 -27.31 -5.19 23.24
C ALA A 270 -25.90 -5.80 23.26
N GLY A 271 -25.30 -5.86 24.45
CA GLY A 271 -23.94 -6.35 24.65
C GLY A 271 -22.84 -5.41 24.13
N GLY A 272 -21.59 -5.82 24.37
CA GLY A 272 -20.43 -5.28 23.67
C GLY A 272 -20.30 -5.88 22.26
N GLY A 273 -19.19 -5.60 21.58
CA GLY A 273 -18.86 -6.22 20.30
C GLY A 273 -18.04 -5.31 19.40
N VAL A 274 -17.38 -5.94 18.43
CA VAL A 274 -16.41 -5.32 17.50
C VAL A 274 -16.88 -3.98 16.93
N GLY A 275 -18.10 -3.90 16.38
CA GLY A 275 -18.63 -2.66 15.80
C GLY A 275 -18.87 -1.55 16.83
N ARG A 276 -19.35 -1.89 18.04
CA ARG A 276 -19.55 -0.91 19.12
C ARG A 276 -18.22 -0.45 19.73
N SER A 277 -17.21 -1.33 19.77
CA SER A 277 -15.85 -0.96 20.16
C SER A 277 -15.24 0.03 19.19
N ILE A 278 -15.36 -0.19 17.88
CA ILE A 278 -14.88 0.77 16.86
C ILE A 278 -15.63 2.11 16.96
N LEU A 279 -16.95 2.09 17.19
CA LEU A 279 -17.75 3.30 17.40
C LEU A 279 -17.23 4.11 18.61
N ARG A 280 -16.94 3.44 19.72
CA ARG A 280 -16.36 4.06 20.92
C ARG A 280 -14.94 4.57 20.69
N ASN A 281 -14.13 3.85 19.92
CA ASN A 281 -12.77 4.26 19.56
C ASN A 281 -12.77 5.55 18.72
N LEU A 282 -13.70 5.69 17.78
CA LEU A 282 -13.91 6.92 17.01
C LEU A 282 -14.33 8.11 17.90
N LEU A 283 -15.24 7.88 18.84
CA LEU A 283 -15.67 8.89 19.82
C LEU A 283 -14.53 9.29 20.77
N ALA A 284 -13.79 8.32 21.31
CA ALA A 284 -12.70 8.53 22.26
C ALA A 284 -11.48 9.24 21.62
N ALA A 285 -11.20 8.99 20.33
CA ALA A 285 -10.21 9.76 19.58
C ALA A 285 -10.65 11.22 19.32
N GLY A 286 -11.95 11.51 19.43
CA GLY A 286 -12.54 12.80 19.09
C GLY A 286 -12.59 13.03 17.58
N TYR A 287 -13.00 12.01 16.80
CA TYR A 287 -13.17 12.11 15.36
C TYR A 287 -13.97 13.35 14.96
N THR A 288 -13.44 14.14 14.01
CA THR A 288 -13.94 15.48 13.68
C THR A 288 -15.07 15.50 12.66
N GLY A 289 -15.28 14.39 11.94
CA GLY A 289 -16.32 14.26 10.92
C GLY A 289 -17.65 13.75 11.45
N ARG A 290 -18.63 13.55 10.56
CA ARG A 290 -19.95 12.99 10.89
C ARG A 290 -19.84 11.47 11.11
N LEU A 291 -20.49 10.96 12.14
CA LEU A 291 -20.43 9.56 12.55
C LEU A 291 -21.84 8.97 12.61
N TYR A 292 -22.00 7.75 12.10
CA TYR A 292 -23.29 7.06 11.99
C TYR A 292 -23.16 5.60 12.43
N ALA A 293 -24.13 5.09 13.18
CA ALA A 293 -24.25 3.67 13.48
C ALA A 293 -25.31 3.06 12.56
N VAL A 294 -24.97 1.98 11.84
CA VAL A 294 -25.90 1.34 10.88
C VAL A 294 -26.11 -0.13 11.26
N ASN A 295 -27.36 -0.55 11.44
CA ASN A 295 -27.72 -1.94 11.67
C ASN A 295 -29.22 -2.19 11.41
N SER A 296 -29.53 -3.11 10.50
CA SER A 296 -30.90 -3.50 10.14
C SER A 296 -31.73 -4.05 11.31
N SER A 297 -31.12 -4.39 12.45
CA SER A 297 -31.80 -4.81 13.68
C SER A 297 -32.21 -3.65 14.61
N PHE A 298 -31.98 -2.39 14.23
CA PHE A 298 -32.52 -1.25 14.98
C PHE A 298 -34.03 -1.10 14.71
N PRO A 299 -34.80 -0.58 15.69
CA PRO A 299 -36.22 -0.31 15.47
C PRO A 299 -36.40 0.86 14.49
N GLU A 300 -37.63 1.07 14.02
CA GLU A 300 -37.94 2.07 12.98
C GLU A 300 -37.99 3.51 13.52
N ASP A 301 -38.14 3.69 14.83
CA ASP A 301 -37.95 4.98 15.48
C ASP A 301 -36.46 5.36 15.50
N GLN A 302 -36.14 6.48 14.85
CA GLN A 302 -34.77 6.97 14.72
C GLN A 302 -34.19 7.28 16.11
N GLY A 303 -33.27 6.43 16.57
CA GLY A 303 -32.65 6.54 17.89
C GLY A 303 -31.16 6.83 17.82
N THR A 304 -30.50 6.77 18.97
CA THR A 304 -29.03 6.87 19.06
C THR A 304 -28.40 5.60 19.66
N LEU A 305 -27.12 5.36 19.34
CA LEU A 305 -26.27 4.35 19.95
C LEU A 305 -25.00 5.04 20.48
N ASP A 306 -24.77 4.98 21.79
CA ASP A 306 -23.65 5.65 22.47
C ASP A 306 -23.52 7.16 22.09
N GLY A 307 -24.67 7.83 21.89
CA GLY A 307 -24.77 9.24 21.48
C GLY A 307 -24.78 9.50 19.96
N VAL A 308 -24.48 8.49 19.14
CA VAL A 308 -24.39 8.59 17.68
C VAL A 308 -25.74 8.30 17.03
N PRO A 309 -26.18 9.06 15.98
CA PRO A 309 -27.36 8.72 15.18
C PRO A 309 -27.33 7.28 14.66
N ALA A 310 -28.42 6.54 14.87
CA ALA A 310 -28.54 5.12 14.55
C ALA A 310 -29.62 4.87 13.49
N PHE A 311 -29.24 4.21 12.41
CA PHE A 311 -30.06 3.94 11.22
C PHE A 311 -30.09 2.45 10.88
N ARG A 312 -31.13 1.98 10.19
CA ARG A 312 -31.22 0.57 9.78
C ARG A 312 -30.40 0.30 8.53
N THR A 313 -30.33 1.27 7.62
CA THR A 313 -29.52 1.24 6.40
C THR A 313 -28.64 2.49 6.27
N VAL A 314 -27.61 2.42 5.41
CA VAL A 314 -26.77 3.56 5.02
C VAL A 314 -27.61 4.59 4.25
N ALA A 315 -28.57 4.15 3.44
CA ALA A 315 -29.46 5.03 2.66
C ALA A 315 -30.29 5.97 3.55
N GLU A 316 -30.79 5.49 4.69
CA GLU A 316 -31.57 6.30 5.65
C GLU A 316 -30.77 7.45 6.28
N THR A 317 -29.43 7.46 6.19
CA THR A 317 -28.61 8.56 6.72
C THR A 317 -28.89 9.90 6.02
N GLY A 318 -29.36 9.87 4.76
CA GLY A 318 -29.61 11.06 3.94
C GLY A 318 -28.37 11.88 3.59
N GLU A 319 -27.17 11.35 3.84
CA GLU A 319 -25.91 12.09 3.90
C GLU A 319 -24.80 11.39 3.11
N ASP A 320 -23.92 12.16 2.46
CA ASP A 320 -22.73 11.63 1.77
C ASP A 320 -21.80 10.91 2.76
N ILE A 321 -21.65 9.59 2.63
CA ILE A 321 -20.73 8.78 3.45
C ILE A 321 -19.41 8.54 2.70
N ASP A 322 -18.27 8.91 3.30
CA ASP A 322 -16.95 8.63 2.71
C ASP A 322 -16.51 7.18 2.94
N LEU A 323 -16.66 6.71 4.18
CA LEU A 323 -16.08 5.45 4.66
C LEU A 323 -17.11 4.61 5.42
N ALA A 324 -17.34 3.37 4.99
CA ALA A 324 -18.10 2.40 5.77
C ALA A 324 -17.17 1.36 6.42
N VAL A 325 -17.25 1.23 7.75
CA VAL A 325 -16.58 0.18 8.51
C VAL A 325 -17.56 -0.98 8.68
N VAL A 326 -17.29 -2.09 7.98
CA VAL A 326 -18.21 -3.22 7.85
C VAL A 326 -17.83 -4.32 8.84
N VAL A 327 -18.75 -4.61 9.76
CA VAL A 327 -18.58 -5.50 10.91
C VAL A 327 -19.77 -6.46 11.05
N VAL A 328 -20.15 -7.09 9.95
CA VAL A 328 -21.25 -8.09 9.86
C VAL A 328 -20.70 -9.48 9.51
N PRO A 329 -21.42 -10.59 9.75
CA PRO A 329 -20.98 -11.92 9.32
C PRO A 329 -20.63 -11.97 7.83
N ALA A 330 -19.66 -12.79 7.44
CA ALA A 330 -19.09 -12.82 6.08
C ALA A 330 -20.13 -13.06 4.97
N GLU A 331 -21.21 -13.74 5.32
CA GLU A 331 -22.37 -14.06 4.49
C GLU A 331 -23.24 -12.82 4.20
N ARG A 332 -23.26 -11.83 5.12
CA ARG A 332 -24.02 -10.58 5.03
C ARG A 332 -23.22 -9.41 4.44
N VAL A 333 -21.90 -9.51 4.40
CA VAL A 333 -21.02 -8.47 3.81
C VAL A 333 -21.39 -8.13 2.36
N PRO A 334 -21.72 -9.08 1.46
CA PRO A 334 -22.10 -8.73 0.08
C PRO A 334 -23.33 -7.81 -0.01
N GLU A 335 -24.30 -7.96 0.90
CA GLU A 335 -25.47 -7.08 0.96
C GLU A 335 -25.06 -5.68 1.43
N ALA A 336 -24.28 -5.60 2.53
CA ALA A 336 -23.76 -4.33 3.03
C ALA A 336 -22.88 -3.59 2.00
N VAL A 337 -22.13 -4.31 1.15
CA VAL A 337 -21.33 -3.71 0.06
C VAL A 337 -22.20 -3.24 -1.11
N ALA A 338 -23.31 -3.91 -1.42
CA ALA A 338 -24.27 -3.41 -2.40
C ALA A 338 -24.92 -2.10 -1.91
N GLU A 339 -25.42 -2.11 -0.68
CA GLU A 339 -26.04 -0.96 -0.01
C GLU A 339 -25.08 0.25 0.07
N CYS A 340 -23.82 0.04 0.46
CA CYS A 340 -22.79 1.08 0.43
C CYS A 340 -22.52 1.59 -1.00
N GLY A 341 -22.49 0.69 -1.99
CA GLY A 341 -22.21 1.03 -3.38
C GLY A 341 -23.33 1.83 -4.05
N GLU A 342 -24.58 1.47 -3.77
CA GLU A 342 -25.79 2.16 -4.24
C GLU A 342 -25.93 3.56 -3.60
N HIS A 343 -25.51 3.71 -2.34
CA HIS A 343 -25.41 5.01 -1.66
C HIS A 343 -24.19 5.85 -2.09
N GLY A 344 -23.30 5.33 -2.93
CA GLY A 344 -22.12 6.06 -3.40
C GLY A 344 -21.01 6.24 -2.35
N VAL A 345 -20.93 5.33 -1.35
CA VAL A 345 -19.80 5.26 -0.42
C VAL A 345 -18.49 5.17 -1.19
N ARG A 346 -17.42 5.80 -0.71
CA ARG A 346 -16.14 5.92 -1.43
C ARG A 346 -15.13 4.84 -1.02
N GLY A 347 -15.22 4.36 0.21
CA GLY A 347 -14.29 3.41 0.79
C GLY A 347 -14.90 2.48 1.83
N LEU A 348 -14.32 1.29 1.95
CA LEU A 348 -14.73 0.23 2.85
C LEU A 348 -13.57 -0.23 3.74
N VAL A 349 -13.84 -0.46 5.02
CA VAL A 349 -12.96 -1.21 5.93
C VAL A 349 -13.71 -2.46 6.35
N VAL A 350 -13.36 -3.61 5.78
CA VAL A 350 -14.03 -4.89 6.10
C VAL A 350 -13.24 -5.60 7.20
N ILE A 351 -13.74 -5.47 8.43
CA ILE A 351 -13.16 -6.10 9.62
C ILE A 351 -13.44 -7.62 9.62
N SER A 352 -14.55 -8.03 9.02
CA SER A 352 -15.03 -9.41 8.99
C SER A 352 -14.02 -10.39 8.35
N ALA A 353 -13.74 -11.48 9.08
CA ALA A 353 -13.04 -12.66 8.59
C ALA A 353 -13.99 -13.60 7.78
N GLY A 354 -13.52 -14.78 7.40
CA GLY A 354 -14.22 -15.76 6.56
C GLY A 354 -13.89 -15.66 5.06
N TYR A 355 -12.71 -15.16 4.69
CA TYR A 355 -12.30 -14.83 3.32
C TYR A 355 -11.05 -15.61 2.87
N GLY A 356 -10.06 -14.98 2.22
CA GLY A 356 -8.92 -15.67 1.60
C GLY A 356 -8.03 -16.48 2.56
N GLU A 357 -8.14 -16.24 3.87
CA GLU A 357 -7.56 -16.99 4.98
C GLU A 357 -8.34 -18.27 5.32
N SER A 358 -9.62 -18.36 4.92
CA SER A 358 -10.44 -19.56 5.08
C SER A 358 -10.11 -20.62 4.04
N VAL A 359 -9.96 -21.86 4.50
CA VAL A 359 -9.63 -23.04 3.68
C VAL A 359 -10.71 -23.33 2.63
N THR A 360 -11.98 -23.13 2.97
CA THR A 360 -13.12 -23.55 2.14
C THR A 360 -13.69 -22.40 1.33
N ALA A 361 -13.46 -22.39 0.01
CA ALA A 361 -13.95 -21.39 -0.95
C ALA A 361 -13.56 -19.90 -0.68
N GLY A 362 -12.77 -19.64 0.35
CA GLY A 362 -12.43 -18.30 0.85
C GLY A 362 -11.86 -17.34 -0.19
N ARG A 363 -10.89 -17.79 -0.99
CA ARG A 363 -10.31 -17.02 -2.11
C ARG A 363 -11.32 -16.69 -3.22
N ALA A 364 -12.36 -17.50 -3.41
CA ALA A 364 -13.43 -17.19 -4.37
C ALA A 364 -14.39 -16.13 -3.81
N ARG A 365 -14.72 -16.23 -2.52
CA ARG A 365 -15.50 -15.22 -1.79
C ARG A 365 -14.79 -13.86 -1.78
N GLN A 366 -13.49 -13.83 -1.50
CA GLN A 366 -12.66 -12.61 -1.54
C GLN A 366 -12.61 -11.97 -2.93
N ARG A 367 -12.44 -12.76 -4.00
CA ARG A 367 -12.48 -12.24 -5.39
C ARG A 367 -13.84 -11.67 -5.78
N ARG A 368 -14.96 -12.20 -5.25
CA ARG A 368 -16.29 -11.61 -5.46
C ARG A 368 -16.41 -10.28 -4.72
N LEU A 369 -16.03 -10.22 -3.44
CA LEU A 369 -16.04 -9.00 -2.61
C LEU A 369 -15.27 -7.85 -3.29
N VAL A 370 -14.03 -8.08 -3.72
CA VAL A 370 -13.21 -7.04 -4.35
C VAL A 370 -13.82 -6.56 -5.68
N ARG A 371 -14.34 -7.48 -6.52
CA ARG A 371 -14.98 -7.10 -7.78
C ARG A 371 -16.27 -6.29 -7.55
N GLN A 372 -17.07 -6.66 -6.56
CA GLN A 372 -18.28 -5.93 -6.19
C GLN A 372 -17.94 -4.52 -5.66
N ALA A 373 -16.97 -4.40 -4.75
CA ALA A 373 -16.55 -3.09 -4.25
C ALA A 373 -16.05 -2.18 -5.41
N ARG A 374 -15.15 -2.70 -6.24
CA ARG A 374 -14.58 -1.96 -7.37
C ARG A 374 -15.59 -1.64 -8.47
N SER A 375 -16.64 -2.45 -8.67
CA SER A 375 -17.68 -2.13 -9.66
C SER A 375 -18.46 -0.87 -9.28
N TYR A 376 -18.70 -0.61 -7.99
CA TYR A 376 -19.29 0.66 -7.52
C TYR A 376 -18.28 1.81 -7.41
N GLY A 377 -17.03 1.63 -7.84
CA GLY A 377 -15.98 2.64 -7.73
C GLY A 377 -15.30 2.72 -6.36
N MET A 378 -15.64 1.81 -5.42
CA MET A 378 -15.11 1.80 -4.06
C MET A 378 -13.71 1.21 -3.94
N ARG A 379 -13.04 1.57 -2.85
CA ARG A 379 -11.77 0.97 -2.39
C ARG A 379 -11.97 0.21 -1.10
N LEU A 380 -11.19 -0.85 -0.88
CA LEU A 380 -11.39 -1.77 0.24
C LEU A 380 -10.10 -2.07 1.02
N VAL A 381 -10.16 -1.86 2.33
CA VAL A 381 -9.17 -2.32 3.30
C VAL A 381 -9.68 -3.62 3.92
N GLY A 382 -8.83 -4.65 3.97
CA GLY A 382 -9.22 -5.99 4.37
C GLY A 382 -9.45 -6.94 3.18
N PRO A 383 -10.39 -7.91 3.28
CA PRO A 383 -11.15 -8.27 4.50
C PRO A 383 -10.24 -8.81 5.61
N ASN A 384 -10.80 -9.17 6.76
CA ASN A 384 -10.04 -9.53 7.96
C ASN A 384 -9.06 -8.41 8.40
N ALA A 385 -9.47 -7.15 8.22
CA ALA A 385 -8.69 -5.98 8.62
C ALA A 385 -8.82 -5.73 10.14
N PHE A 386 -7.76 -5.18 10.75
CA PHE A 386 -7.84 -4.63 12.11
C PHE A 386 -8.35 -3.18 12.14
N GLY A 387 -8.22 -2.46 11.01
CA GLY A 387 -8.78 -1.12 10.80
C GLY A 387 -7.75 -0.05 10.44
N LEU A 388 -8.16 1.21 10.59
CA LEU A 388 -7.42 2.41 10.19
C LEU A 388 -7.30 3.43 11.34
N VAL A 389 -6.18 4.15 11.39
CA VAL A 389 -5.98 5.31 12.26
C VAL A 389 -5.38 6.47 11.47
N ASN A 390 -5.82 7.70 11.78
CA ASN A 390 -5.17 8.94 11.39
C ASN A 390 -5.23 9.93 12.57
N THR A 391 -4.06 10.28 13.12
CA THR A 391 -3.94 11.16 14.30
C THR A 391 -3.85 12.65 13.94
N ASP A 392 -4.08 13.04 12.68
CA ASP A 392 -4.13 14.45 12.29
C ASP A 392 -5.22 15.18 13.11
N PRO A 393 -4.93 16.32 13.76
CA PRO A 393 -5.90 17.04 14.59
C PRO A 393 -7.17 17.46 13.86
N ALA A 394 -7.12 17.60 12.52
CA ALA A 394 -8.26 17.91 11.66
C ALA A 394 -9.13 16.68 11.31
N VAL A 395 -8.68 15.47 11.63
CA VAL A 395 -9.37 14.20 11.30
C VAL A 395 -9.66 13.35 12.55
N ARG A 396 -8.63 13.01 13.34
CA ARG A 396 -8.72 12.18 14.56
C ARG A 396 -9.46 10.84 14.37
N LEU A 397 -9.16 10.13 13.28
CA LEU A 397 -9.79 8.84 12.96
C LEU A 397 -9.15 7.72 13.80
N ASN A 398 -9.96 6.97 14.55
CA ASN A 398 -9.61 5.64 15.06
C ASN A 398 -10.69 4.61 14.66
N ALA A 399 -10.75 4.32 13.36
CA ALA A 399 -11.61 3.29 12.77
C ALA A 399 -10.97 1.90 12.89
N SER A 400 -10.51 1.54 14.10
CA SER A 400 -9.75 0.32 14.36
C SER A 400 -10.10 -0.33 15.70
N LEU A 401 -9.60 -1.54 15.89
CA LEU A 401 -9.71 -2.29 17.14
C LEU A 401 -8.56 -2.01 18.13
N ALA A 402 -7.77 -0.96 17.91
CA ALA A 402 -6.72 -0.53 18.85
C ALA A 402 -7.34 -0.19 20.22
N PRO A 403 -6.88 -0.79 21.33
CA PRO A 403 -7.38 -0.47 22.66
C PRO A 403 -6.90 0.91 23.13
N GLU A 404 -5.67 1.26 22.77
CA GLU A 404 -4.98 2.50 23.10
C GLU A 404 -4.46 3.14 21.82
N LEU A 405 -4.49 4.47 21.76
CA LEU A 405 -3.94 5.23 20.65
C LEU A 405 -2.55 5.73 21.03
N ALA A 406 -1.54 5.42 20.23
CA ALA A 406 -0.28 6.16 20.31
C ALA A 406 -0.54 7.67 20.12
N PRO A 407 0.25 8.56 20.75
CA PRO A 407 0.11 10.00 20.56
C PRO A 407 0.33 10.39 19.08
N ARG A 408 0.00 11.64 18.73
CA ARG A 408 0.34 12.16 17.39
C ARG A 408 1.85 12.28 17.23
N GLY A 409 2.36 11.89 16.07
CA GLY A 409 3.70 12.19 15.60
C GLY A 409 3.83 11.93 14.11
N ARG A 410 4.97 11.35 13.69
CA ARG A 410 5.41 11.31 12.28
C ARG A 410 5.73 9.90 11.77
N VAL A 411 5.39 8.87 12.53
CA VAL A 411 5.56 7.46 12.15
C VAL A 411 4.30 6.94 11.45
N GLY A 412 4.42 6.58 10.17
CA GLY A 412 3.39 5.86 9.43
C GLY A 412 3.61 4.35 9.58
N LEU A 413 2.57 3.59 9.95
CA LEU A 413 2.67 2.15 10.19
C LEU A 413 1.71 1.34 9.30
N PHE A 414 2.25 0.35 8.57
CA PHE A 414 1.50 -0.59 7.75
C PHE A 414 1.69 -2.02 8.24
N THR A 415 0.61 -2.78 8.34
CA THR A 415 0.67 -4.21 8.67
C THR A 415 -0.33 -5.05 7.86
N GLN A 416 0.05 -6.29 7.58
CA GLN A 416 -0.86 -7.33 7.09
C GLN A 416 -1.47 -8.18 8.22
N SER A 417 -0.86 -8.19 9.40
CA SER A 417 -1.30 -8.99 10.55
C SER A 417 -1.92 -8.09 11.63
N GLY A 418 -3.15 -8.42 12.05
CA GLY A 418 -3.85 -7.71 13.11
C GLY A 418 -3.14 -7.83 14.47
N ALA A 419 -2.72 -9.02 14.85
CA ALA A 419 -2.02 -9.26 16.12
C ALA A 419 -0.69 -8.50 16.22
N ILE A 420 0.08 -8.47 15.13
CA ILE A 420 1.32 -7.69 15.06
C ILE A 420 1.01 -6.18 15.04
N GLY A 421 -0.11 -5.78 14.43
CA GLY A 421 -0.62 -4.41 14.54
C GLY A 421 -0.90 -3.96 15.98
N ILE A 422 -1.54 -4.81 16.78
CA ILE A 422 -1.79 -4.56 18.21
C ILE A 422 -0.46 -4.37 18.96
N ALA A 423 0.47 -5.31 18.79
CA ALA A 423 1.77 -5.27 19.47
C ALA A 423 2.54 -3.98 19.12
N LEU A 424 2.64 -3.65 17.82
CA LEU A 424 3.31 -2.44 17.35
C LEU A 424 2.65 -1.15 17.84
N LEU A 425 1.31 -1.08 17.87
CA LEU A 425 0.61 0.11 18.36
C LEU A 425 0.74 0.27 19.89
N SER A 426 0.71 -0.83 20.65
CA SER A 426 0.93 -0.79 22.10
C SER A 426 2.37 -0.38 22.43
N GLU A 427 3.36 -0.91 21.70
CA GLU A 427 4.77 -0.54 21.88
C GLU A 427 5.01 0.96 21.60
N LEU A 428 4.43 1.49 20.49
CA LEU A 428 4.50 2.92 20.18
C LEU A 428 3.80 3.78 21.25
N HIS A 429 2.66 3.32 21.80
CA HIS A 429 1.96 4.01 22.88
C HIS A 429 2.78 4.04 24.18
N GLN A 430 3.28 2.89 24.64
CA GLN A 430 4.10 2.76 25.85
C GLN A 430 5.38 3.62 25.78
N ARG A 431 6.00 3.68 24.60
CA ARG A 431 7.19 4.51 24.33
C ARG A 431 6.87 5.98 24.01
N GLY A 432 5.61 6.42 24.13
CA GLY A 432 5.18 7.79 23.80
C GLY A 432 5.50 8.22 22.36
N THR A 433 5.78 7.28 21.47
CA THR A 433 6.25 7.57 20.11
C THR A 433 5.08 7.86 19.20
N GLY A 434 5.10 9.06 18.61
CA GLY A 434 3.94 9.56 17.91
C GLY A 434 3.71 8.92 16.53
N LEU A 435 2.54 8.31 16.38
CA LEU A 435 1.99 7.79 15.13
C LEU A 435 1.44 8.94 14.27
N SER A 436 1.54 8.87 12.94
CA SER A 436 0.80 9.74 12.01
C SER A 436 -0.46 9.03 11.51
N THR A 437 -0.28 7.84 10.94
CA THR A 437 -1.31 7.02 10.32
C THR A 437 -0.99 5.54 10.51
N PHE A 438 -2.02 4.71 10.71
CA PHE A 438 -1.89 3.26 10.73
C PHE A 438 -2.89 2.61 9.78
N VAL A 439 -2.40 1.62 9.02
CA VAL A 439 -3.19 0.83 8.06
C VAL A 439 -2.96 -0.65 8.32
N SER A 440 -3.99 -1.35 8.82
CA SER A 440 -4.02 -2.82 8.79
C SER A 440 -4.79 -3.31 7.58
N ALA A 441 -4.07 -3.84 6.58
CA ALA A 441 -4.68 -4.32 5.35
C ALA A 441 -5.32 -5.70 5.46
N GLY A 442 -5.10 -6.43 6.56
CA GLY A 442 -5.53 -7.82 6.73
C GLY A 442 -5.09 -8.69 5.55
N ASN A 443 -6.05 -9.35 4.91
CA ASN A 443 -5.85 -10.16 3.70
C ASN A 443 -5.34 -9.38 2.46
N ARG A 444 -5.20 -8.05 2.55
CA ARG A 444 -4.62 -7.18 1.52
C ARG A 444 -5.22 -7.46 0.14
N ALA A 445 -6.55 -7.39 0.05
CA ALA A 445 -7.32 -7.80 -1.12
C ALA A 445 -7.64 -6.67 -2.12
N ASP A 446 -7.63 -5.40 -1.68
CA ASP A 446 -7.72 -4.24 -2.58
C ASP A 446 -6.70 -3.13 -2.29
N VAL A 447 -6.61 -2.61 -1.07
CA VAL A 447 -5.54 -1.67 -0.67
C VAL A 447 -4.31 -2.45 -0.21
N SER A 448 -3.13 -2.01 -0.65
CA SER A 448 -1.85 -2.65 -0.35
C SER A 448 -0.80 -1.67 0.17
N GLY A 449 0.31 -2.20 0.68
CA GLY A 449 1.46 -1.37 1.10
C GLY A 449 2.05 -0.52 -0.03
N ASN A 450 1.86 -0.91 -1.31
CA ASN A 450 2.26 -0.07 -2.44
C ASN A 450 1.44 1.24 -2.49
N ASP A 451 0.13 1.15 -2.30
CA ASP A 451 -0.78 2.30 -2.31
C ASP A 451 -0.46 3.23 -1.13
N VAL A 452 -0.19 2.65 0.05
CA VAL A 452 0.16 3.41 1.27
C VAL A 452 1.53 4.10 1.14
N LEU A 453 2.53 3.46 0.52
CA LEU A 453 3.80 4.12 0.17
C LEU A 453 3.61 5.30 -0.80
N GLN A 454 2.65 5.20 -1.74
CA GLN A 454 2.36 6.29 -2.69
C GLN A 454 1.71 7.50 -2.00
N TYR A 455 0.93 7.26 -0.95
CA TYR A 455 0.38 8.27 -0.04
C TYR A 455 1.47 8.90 0.83
N TRP A 456 2.22 8.09 1.58
CA TRP A 456 3.29 8.58 2.46
C TRP A 456 4.41 9.31 1.72
N TYR A 457 4.63 9.06 0.43
CA TYR A 457 5.61 9.81 -0.36
C TYR A 457 5.36 11.34 -0.32
N ASP A 458 4.11 11.78 -0.49
CA ASP A 458 3.75 13.22 -0.52
C ASP A 458 3.17 13.73 0.83
N ASP A 459 2.75 12.86 1.75
CA ASP A 459 2.12 13.26 3.03
C ASP A 459 3.10 13.98 3.98
N PRO A 460 2.93 15.27 4.32
CA PRO A 460 3.81 15.98 5.25
C PRO A 460 3.67 15.49 6.71
N GLY A 461 2.59 14.77 7.05
CA GLY A 461 2.36 14.20 8.38
C GLY A 461 3.33 13.07 8.71
N THR A 462 3.81 12.33 7.71
CA THR A 462 4.65 11.13 7.89
C THR A 462 6.09 11.37 7.44
N ASP A 463 7.06 11.15 8.32
CA ASP A 463 8.51 11.18 8.00
C ASP A 463 9.10 9.77 7.87
N VAL A 464 8.66 8.83 8.71
CA VAL A 464 9.20 7.47 8.78
C VAL A 464 8.09 6.47 8.46
N ALA A 465 8.38 5.55 7.54
CA ALA A 465 7.45 4.52 7.11
C ALA A 465 7.89 3.15 7.66
N LEU A 466 7.07 2.56 8.53
CA LEU A 466 7.26 1.21 9.07
C LEU A 466 6.30 0.24 8.40
N MET A 467 6.80 -0.91 7.91
CA MET A 467 5.96 -1.91 7.27
C MET A 467 6.26 -3.32 7.75
N TYR A 468 5.25 -4.00 8.30
CA TYR A 468 5.24 -5.45 8.42
C TYR A 468 4.58 -6.07 7.18
N LEU A 469 5.37 -6.81 6.40
CA LEU A 469 4.97 -7.39 5.10
C LEU A 469 5.12 -8.91 5.11
N GLU A 470 4.03 -9.63 4.97
CA GLU A 470 4.06 -11.08 4.73
C GLU A 470 4.30 -11.39 3.24
N SER A 471 3.93 -10.46 2.35
CA SER A 471 4.23 -10.54 0.92
C SER A 471 4.24 -9.15 0.28
N ILE A 472 5.33 -8.83 -0.43
CA ILE A 472 5.52 -7.59 -1.20
C ILE A 472 4.65 -7.49 -2.47
N GLY A 473 3.88 -8.54 -2.81
CA GLY A 473 3.02 -8.56 -3.99
C GLY A 473 3.83 -8.54 -5.28
N ASN A 474 3.73 -7.45 -6.07
CA ASN A 474 4.50 -7.24 -7.30
C ASN A 474 5.88 -6.65 -6.96
N PRO A 475 6.99 -7.42 -7.06
CA PRO A 475 8.30 -6.93 -6.60
C PRO A 475 8.84 -5.78 -7.43
N ARG A 476 8.50 -5.72 -8.74
CA ARG A 476 8.94 -4.64 -9.63
C ARG A 476 8.28 -3.31 -9.27
N LYS A 477 6.96 -3.32 -8.99
CA LYS A 477 6.24 -2.15 -8.50
C LYS A 477 6.75 -1.75 -7.12
N PHE A 478 6.82 -2.70 -6.17
CA PHE A 478 7.31 -2.41 -4.82
C PHE A 478 8.71 -1.79 -4.83
N THR A 479 9.68 -2.40 -5.51
CA THR A 479 11.07 -1.88 -5.57
C THR A 479 11.15 -0.47 -6.18
N ARG A 480 10.36 -0.18 -7.22
CA ARG A 480 10.27 1.16 -7.82
C ARG A 480 9.72 2.20 -6.83
N LEU A 481 8.66 1.85 -6.11
CA LEU A 481 8.01 2.74 -5.14
C LEU A 481 8.87 2.94 -3.89
N ALA A 482 9.39 1.86 -3.33
CA ALA A 482 10.31 1.87 -2.20
C ALA A 482 11.55 2.73 -2.49
N ARG A 483 12.19 2.58 -3.67
CA ARG A 483 13.32 3.43 -4.07
C ARG A 483 12.98 4.92 -4.14
N ARG A 484 11.76 5.26 -4.55
CA ARG A 484 11.30 6.65 -4.60
C ARG A 484 10.98 7.19 -3.19
N ALA A 485 10.37 6.39 -2.32
CA ALA A 485 10.06 6.76 -0.94
C ALA A 485 11.30 6.86 -0.05
N ALA A 486 12.16 5.83 -0.05
CA ALA A 486 13.40 5.79 0.74
C ALA A 486 14.40 6.92 0.40
N ALA A 487 14.30 7.52 -0.80
CA ALA A 487 15.10 8.67 -1.19
C ALA A 487 14.70 9.99 -0.48
N THR A 488 13.53 10.04 0.15
CA THR A 488 13.02 11.22 0.87
C THR A 488 12.62 10.94 2.32
N LYS A 489 12.28 9.69 2.65
CA LYS A 489 11.69 9.27 3.93
C LYS A 489 12.19 7.88 4.31
N PRO A 490 12.79 7.67 5.50
CA PRO A 490 13.25 6.34 5.90
C PRO A 490 12.14 5.30 5.86
N LEU A 491 12.42 4.18 5.21
CA LEU A 491 11.48 3.07 5.02
C LEU A 491 12.05 1.81 5.67
N VAL A 492 11.47 1.43 6.81
CA VAL A 492 11.86 0.26 7.59
C VAL A 492 10.88 -0.89 7.32
N VAL A 493 11.40 -2.08 7.00
CA VAL A 493 10.56 -3.24 6.63
C VAL A 493 10.97 -4.50 7.40
N VAL A 494 9.99 -5.12 8.06
CA VAL A 494 10.06 -6.53 8.50
C VAL A 494 9.32 -7.38 7.49
N GLN A 495 10.02 -8.36 6.92
CA GLN A 495 9.36 -9.39 6.12
C GLN A 495 8.98 -10.59 7.00
N GLY A 496 7.68 -10.84 7.15
CA GLY A 496 7.12 -12.02 7.81
C GLY A 496 7.13 -13.26 6.91
N ALA A 497 6.64 -14.39 7.45
CA ALA A 497 6.33 -15.63 6.72
C ALA A 497 7.46 -16.21 5.81
N ARG A 498 8.73 -15.88 6.07
CA ARG A 498 9.89 -16.10 5.19
C ARG A 498 10.12 -17.55 4.74
N HIS A 499 9.69 -18.51 5.55
CA HIS A 499 9.80 -19.95 5.31
C HIS A 499 8.44 -20.65 5.19
N SER A 500 7.34 -19.88 5.08
CA SER A 500 5.99 -20.44 4.97
C SER A 500 5.79 -21.07 3.60
N ALA A 501 5.38 -22.35 3.58
CA ALA A 501 5.00 -23.04 2.34
C ALA A 501 3.68 -22.52 1.73
N ALA A 502 2.85 -21.83 2.53
CA ALA A 502 1.58 -21.27 2.10
C ALA A 502 1.72 -19.76 1.82
N THR A 503 1.38 -19.35 0.59
CA THR A 503 1.26 -17.94 0.21
C THR A 503 0.15 -17.27 1.04
N PRO A 504 0.43 -16.15 1.74
CA PRO A 504 -0.59 -15.39 2.46
C PRO A 504 -1.76 -14.96 1.54
N PRO A 505 -2.98 -14.78 2.09
CA PRO A 505 -4.09 -14.19 1.37
C PRO A 505 -3.71 -12.86 0.69
N SER A 506 -4.19 -12.65 -0.53
CA SER A 506 -3.81 -11.48 -1.33
C SER A 506 -4.76 -11.19 -2.48
N HIS A 507 -4.47 -10.12 -3.22
CA HIS A 507 -4.98 -9.90 -4.57
C HIS A 507 -4.72 -11.09 -5.50
N ALA A 508 -5.58 -11.23 -6.50
CA ALA A 508 -5.36 -12.13 -7.64
C ALA A 508 -4.32 -11.54 -8.62
N VAL A 509 -3.05 -11.60 -8.25
CA VAL A 509 -1.88 -11.30 -9.10
C VAL A 509 -1.04 -12.58 -9.22
N ALA A 510 -0.35 -12.77 -10.35
CA ALA A 510 0.56 -13.90 -10.53
C ALA A 510 1.61 -13.95 -9.40
N GLU A 511 1.65 -15.07 -8.66
CA GLU A 511 2.60 -15.26 -7.57
C GLU A 511 4.04 -15.22 -8.09
N THR A 512 4.81 -14.22 -7.67
CA THR A 512 6.23 -14.12 -8.00
C THR A 512 7.06 -14.69 -6.86
N ARG A 513 7.42 -15.98 -6.94
CA ARG A 513 8.31 -16.63 -5.95
C ARG A 513 9.77 -16.31 -6.26
N LEU A 514 10.29 -15.25 -5.65
CA LEU A 514 11.73 -14.94 -5.68
C LEU A 514 12.44 -15.57 -4.48
N PRO A 515 13.69 -16.03 -4.62
CA PRO A 515 14.52 -16.42 -3.49
C PRO A 515 14.66 -15.29 -2.47
N HIS A 516 14.66 -15.61 -1.18
CA HIS A 516 14.75 -14.64 -0.09
C HIS A 516 15.96 -13.71 -0.23
N ALA A 517 17.13 -14.24 -0.62
CA ALA A 517 18.33 -13.44 -0.87
C ALA A 517 18.15 -12.41 -2.01
N THR A 518 17.41 -12.76 -3.07
CA THR A 518 17.08 -11.84 -4.17
C THR A 518 16.16 -10.73 -3.70
N VAL A 519 15.16 -11.04 -2.87
CA VAL A 519 14.28 -10.02 -2.26
C VAL A 519 15.09 -9.09 -1.37
N SER A 520 15.95 -9.62 -0.48
CA SER A 520 16.83 -8.81 0.38
C SER A 520 17.72 -7.86 -0.44
N ALA A 521 18.34 -8.35 -1.51
CA ALA A 521 19.19 -7.53 -2.38
C ALA A 521 18.39 -6.42 -3.10
N LEU A 522 17.15 -6.71 -3.54
CA LEU A 522 16.28 -5.71 -4.16
C LEU A 522 15.83 -4.63 -3.16
N LEU A 523 15.49 -5.02 -1.92
CA LEU A 523 15.16 -4.09 -0.83
C LEU A 523 16.35 -3.17 -0.50
N ALA A 524 17.55 -3.73 -0.31
CA ALA A 524 18.76 -2.95 -0.08
C ALA A 524 19.08 -2.01 -1.26
N GLN A 525 18.93 -2.46 -2.51
CA GLN A 525 19.07 -1.61 -3.71
C GLN A 525 17.95 -0.57 -3.88
N ALA A 526 16.87 -0.66 -3.11
CA ALA A 526 15.82 0.34 -3.01
C ALA A 526 16.04 1.30 -1.82
N GLY A 527 17.09 1.13 -1.01
CA GLY A 527 17.31 1.94 0.19
C GLY A 527 16.37 1.60 1.35
N VAL A 528 15.74 0.43 1.31
CA VAL A 528 14.89 -0.07 2.40
C VAL A 528 15.79 -0.55 3.55
N ILE A 529 15.54 -0.03 4.75
CA ILE A 529 16.14 -0.52 5.99
C ILE A 529 15.38 -1.79 6.38
N ARG A 530 15.93 -2.95 6.01
CA ARG A 530 15.32 -4.22 6.36
C ARG A 530 15.80 -4.64 7.75
N VAL A 531 14.85 -4.99 8.62
CA VAL A 531 15.15 -5.49 9.96
C VAL A 531 14.52 -6.88 10.17
N GLU A 532 14.95 -7.57 11.24
CA GLU A 532 14.71 -9.00 11.40
C GLU A 532 13.55 -9.32 12.33
N THR A 533 13.36 -8.53 13.39
CA THR A 533 12.27 -8.67 14.36
C THR A 533 11.28 -7.51 14.34
N VAL A 534 10.10 -7.73 14.93
CA VAL A 534 9.07 -6.70 15.12
C VAL A 534 9.53 -5.63 16.12
N THR A 535 10.40 -5.99 17.08
CA THR A 535 11.02 -5.05 18.03
C THR A 535 11.97 -4.12 17.29
N ASP A 536 12.86 -4.67 16.45
CA ASP A 536 13.80 -3.87 15.63
C ASP A 536 13.06 -2.82 14.76
N LEU A 537 11.85 -3.15 14.28
CA LEU A 537 11.02 -2.25 13.48
C LEU A 537 10.60 -1.01 14.27
N VAL A 538 10.23 -1.19 15.54
CA VAL A 538 9.90 -0.09 16.44
C VAL A 538 11.16 0.64 16.84
N ASP A 539 12.19 -0.04 17.33
CA ASP A 539 13.45 0.57 17.79
C ASP A 539 14.05 1.48 16.71
N THR A 540 14.18 0.94 15.49
CA THR A 540 14.69 1.68 14.32
C THR A 540 13.75 2.82 13.93
N GLY A 541 12.44 2.61 14.01
CA GLY A 541 11.44 3.63 13.71
C GLY A 541 11.42 4.81 14.68
N VAL A 542 11.54 4.53 15.98
CA VAL A 542 11.65 5.52 17.07
C VAL A 542 12.91 6.35 16.87
N LEU A 543 14.05 5.69 16.63
CA LEU A 543 15.33 6.35 16.38
C LEU A 543 15.25 7.31 15.18
N LEU A 544 14.75 6.83 14.03
CA LEU A 544 14.64 7.63 12.81
C LEU A 544 13.60 8.76 12.89
N ALA A 545 12.60 8.65 13.77
CA ALA A 545 11.59 9.69 13.97
C ALA A 545 12.04 10.75 15.00
N GLY A 546 12.88 10.36 15.97
CA GLY A 546 13.33 11.22 17.08
C GLY A 546 14.69 11.88 16.87
N GLN A 547 15.56 11.35 16.00
CA GLN A 547 16.95 11.80 15.84
C GLN A 547 17.26 12.31 14.41
N PRO A 548 18.19 13.28 14.26
CA PRO A 548 18.70 13.68 12.94
C PRO A 548 19.52 12.56 12.30
N LEU A 549 19.60 12.53 10.97
CA LEU A 549 20.52 11.64 10.27
C LEU A 549 21.98 12.05 10.53
N PRO A 550 22.92 11.11 10.72
CA PRO A 550 24.33 11.43 10.91
C PRO A 550 24.95 11.95 9.60
N GLU A 551 25.92 12.86 9.70
CA GLU A 551 26.62 13.40 8.52
C GLU A 551 27.64 12.41 7.91
N GLY A 552 27.98 11.35 8.65
CA GLY A 552 28.96 10.35 8.27
C GLY A 552 28.96 9.15 9.23
N PRO A 553 29.90 8.21 9.07
CA PRO A 553 29.93 6.95 9.80
C PRO A 553 30.68 7.00 11.15
N ARG A 554 31.20 8.16 11.59
CA ARG A 554 32.04 8.26 12.80
C ARG A 554 31.19 8.24 14.07
N VAL A 555 31.41 7.26 14.93
CA VAL A 555 30.61 7.08 16.16
C VAL A 555 31.48 7.31 17.39
N ALA A 556 31.08 8.25 18.26
CA ALA A 556 31.59 8.31 19.63
C ALA A 556 30.80 7.34 20.51
N ILE A 557 31.48 6.59 21.37
CA ILE A 557 30.86 5.69 22.36
C ILE A 557 31.31 6.17 23.73
N LEU A 558 30.39 6.35 24.67
CA LEU A 558 30.67 6.75 26.05
C LEU A 558 29.77 6.01 27.03
N GLY A 559 30.26 5.67 28.21
CA GLY A 559 29.41 5.00 29.21
C GLY A 559 30.15 4.49 30.43
N ASN A 560 29.40 3.99 31.42
CA ASN A 560 29.92 3.52 32.71
C ASN A 560 30.18 1.99 32.75
N SER A 561 30.32 1.36 31.59
CA SER A 561 30.58 -0.07 31.46
C SER A 561 31.47 -0.36 30.24
N GLU A 562 32.73 -0.71 30.48
CA GLU A 562 33.69 -1.14 29.45
C GLU A 562 33.12 -2.25 28.56
N SER A 563 32.52 -3.29 29.17
CA SER A 563 31.93 -4.42 28.45
C SER A 563 30.83 -4.01 27.46
N LEU A 564 29.92 -3.10 27.84
CA LEU A 564 28.90 -2.59 26.92
C LEU A 564 29.52 -1.68 25.85
N GLY A 565 30.55 -0.90 26.20
CA GLY A 565 31.32 -0.08 25.26
C GLY A 565 31.98 -0.91 24.17
N LEU A 566 32.63 -2.03 24.54
CA LEU A 566 33.26 -2.96 23.60
C LEU A 566 32.24 -3.69 22.72
N LEU A 567 31.13 -4.18 23.28
CA LEU A 567 30.05 -4.79 22.48
C LEU A 567 29.46 -3.80 21.47
N THR A 568 29.30 -2.53 21.87
CA THR A 568 28.84 -1.44 20.99
C THR A 568 29.86 -1.12 19.90
N TYR A 569 31.15 -1.15 20.23
CA TYR A 569 32.26 -0.95 19.28
C TYR A 569 32.29 -2.03 18.21
N ASP A 570 32.20 -3.31 18.60
CA ASP A 570 32.18 -4.45 17.67
C ASP A 570 30.91 -4.47 16.80
N ALA A 571 29.76 -4.10 17.36
CA ALA A 571 28.52 -3.92 16.59
C ALA A 571 28.66 -2.81 15.53
N CYS A 572 29.25 -1.66 15.90
CA CYS A 572 29.52 -0.58 14.96
C CYS A 572 30.46 -1.03 13.81
N LEU A 573 31.52 -1.78 14.11
CA LEU A 573 32.42 -2.32 13.08
C LEU A 573 31.71 -3.33 12.16
N THR A 574 30.83 -4.16 12.70
CA THR A 574 30.03 -5.14 11.94
C THR A 574 29.14 -4.45 10.90
N GLU A 575 28.50 -3.33 11.28
CA GLU A 575 27.70 -2.49 10.39
C GLU A 575 28.52 -1.53 9.52
N ASN A 576 29.86 -1.66 9.50
CA ASN A 576 30.80 -0.84 8.71
C ASN A 576 30.83 0.65 9.11
N LEU A 577 30.39 0.97 10.33
CA LEU A 577 30.60 2.27 10.95
C LEU A 577 32.07 2.42 11.40
N ARG A 578 32.44 3.64 11.84
CA ARG A 578 33.78 3.99 12.31
C ARG A 578 33.71 4.42 13.78
N PRO A 579 33.58 3.48 14.72
CA PRO A 579 33.59 3.81 16.13
C PRO A 579 34.96 4.31 16.57
N ARG A 580 34.97 5.30 17.45
CA ARG A 580 36.15 5.69 18.24
C ARG A 580 36.28 4.75 19.44
N THR A 581 37.47 4.70 20.03
CA THR A 581 37.70 4.00 21.31
C THR A 581 36.64 4.44 22.33
N PRO A 582 35.89 3.51 22.97
CA PRO A 582 34.90 3.86 23.97
C PRO A 582 35.50 4.68 25.11
N LEU A 583 34.81 5.75 25.50
CA LEU A 583 35.11 6.53 26.70
C LEU A 583 34.43 5.84 27.89
N ASP A 584 35.20 5.04 28.63
CA ASP A 584 34.75 4.49 29.91
C ASP A 584 34.76 5.59 30.98
N LEU A 585 33.60 5.83 31.57
CA LEU A 585 33.37 6.77 32.67
C LEU A 585 33.55 6.12 34.05
N THR A 586 33.77 4.80 34.11
CA THR A 586 33.79 3.93 35.30
C THR A 586 32.41 3.72 35.94
N THR A 587 32.24 2.62 36.68
CA THR A 587 30.94 2.18 37.24
C THR A 587 30.35 3.12 38.29
N SER A 588 31.10 4.10 38.80
CA SER A 588 30.62 5.13 39.73
C SER A 588 30.15 6.42 39.04
N ALA A 589 30.19 6.50 37.71
CA ALA A 589 29.79 7.69 36.97
C ALA A 589 28.30 8.01 37.14
N GLY A 590 28.01 9.20 37.67
CA GLY A 590 26.66 9.70 37.87
C GLY A 590 26.13 10.51 36.68
N PRO A 591 24.87 10.98 36.75
CA PRO A 591 24.22 11.75 35.66
C PRO A 591 25.04 12.95 35.14
N GLU A 592 25.74 13.66 36.02
CA GLU A 592 26.58 14.82 35.67
C GLU A 592 27.86 14.44 34.90
N ASP A 593 28.39 13.23 35.10
CA ASP A 593 29.52 12.72 34.31
C ASP A 593 29.08 12.40 32.88
N PHE A 594 27.93 11.73 32.76
CA PHE A 594 27.28 11.47 31.48
C PHE A 594 26.93 12.76 30.72
N ARG A 595 26.39 13.79 31.39
CA ARG A 595 26.09 15.10 30.78
C ARG A 595 27.34 15.71 30.14
N ARG A 596 28.41 15.84 30.91
CA ARG A 596 29.67 16.45 30.48
C ARG A 596 30.35 15.66 29.36
N ALA A 597 30.35 14.33 29.44
CA ALA A 597 30.89 13.45 28.39
C ALA A 597 30.08 13.56 27.08
N LEU A 598 28.75 13.61 27.17
CA LEU A 598 27.88 13.76 26.00
C LEU A 598 28.04 15.15 25.35
N GLU A 599 28.14 16.23 26.13
CA GLU A 599 28.42 17.58 25.59
C GLU A 599 29.74 17.64 24.80
N GLN A 600 30.80 16.99 25.31
CA GLN A 600 32.07 16.88 24.60
C GLN A 600 31.95 16.08 23.30
N ALA A 601 31.31 14.91 23.32
CA ALA A 601 31.09 14.08 22.13
C ALA A 601 30.21 14.79 21.07
N LEU A 602 29.21 15.56 21.51
CA LEU A 602 28.37 16.37 20.63
C LEU A 602 29.13 17.55 20.02
N ALA A 603 30.05 18.18 20.75
CA ALA A 603 30.90 19.25 20.23
C ALA A 603 32.03 18.78 19.29
N ASP A 604 32.50 17.53 19.43
CA ASP A 604 33.69 17.02 18.73
C ASP A 604 33.46 16.86 17.20
N PRO A 605 34.18 17.58 16.31
CA PRO A 605 33.97 17.51 14.86
C PRO A 605 34.38 16.16 14.22
N ASP A 606 35.03 15.27 14.98
CA ASP A 606 35.38 13.90 14.61
C ASP A 606 34.37 12.84 15.06
N SER A 607 33.18 13.27 15.48
CA SER A 607 32.03 12.41 15.75
C SER A 607 30.83 12.85 14.90
N ASP A 608 30.21 11.92 14.18
CA ASP A 608 28.97 12.13 13.40
C ASP A 608 27.71 11.67 14.16
N ALA A 609 27.87 10.71 15.08
CA ALA A 609 26.83 10.13 15.94
C ALA A 609 27.41 9.80 17.33
N VAL A 610 26.56 9.71 18.37
CA VAL A 610 26.97 9.32 19.73
C VAL A 610 26.13 8.14 20.23
N VAL A 611 26.77 7.13 20.81
CA VAL A 611 26.10 6.04 21.55
C VAL A 611 26.50 6.12 23.02
N VAL A 612 25.49 6.19 23.90
CA VAL A 612 25.65 6.19 25.35
C VAL A 612 25.33 4.79 25.88
N THR A 613 26.26 4.17 26.60
CA THR A 613 26.02 2.89 27.29
C THR A 613 25.86 3.12 28.79
N ALA A 614 24.79 2.58 29.40
CA ALA A 614 24.46 2.85 30.79
C ALA A 614 24.02 1.61 31.58
N ILE A 615 24.62 1.41 32.74
CA ILE A 615 24.20 0.49 33.81
C ILE A 615 23.88 1.30 35.08
N PRO A 616 23.16 0.74 36.08
CA PRO A 616 23.04 1.32 37.41
C PRO A 616 24.43 1.68 37.95
N TRP A 617 24.58 2.90 38.47
CA TRP A 617 25.86 3.35 39.03
C TRP A 617 25.99 2.91 40.49
N VAL A 618 27.21 2.60 40.91
CA VAL A 618 27.45 2.16 42.30
C VAL A 618 27.81 3.37 43.16
N ASP A 619 26.89 3.77 44.04
CA ASP A 619 27.10 4.76 45.10
C ASP A 619 26.75 4.12 46.47
N GLU A 620 27.54 4.40 47.50
CA GLU A 620 27.41 3.77 48.83
C GLU A 620 26.15 4.25 49.61
N GLY A 621 25.40 5.23 49.07
CA GLY A 621 24.23 5.83 49.72
C GLY A 621 22.88 5.74 48.98
N ALA A 622 22.80 5.14 47.78
CA ALA A 622 21.60 5.16 46.96
C ALA A 622 21.07 3.74 46.64
N LEU A 623 19.97 3.34 47.28
CA LEU A 623 19.27 2.07 47.03
C LEU A 623 17.80 2.24 46.56
N ASP A 624 17.25 3.47 46.58
CA ASP A 624 15.82 3.76 46.37
C ASP A 624 15.53 4.95 45.40
N TRP A 625 16.51 5.44 44.63
CA TRP A 625 16.31 6.59 43.73
C TRP A 625 15.86 6.18 42.32
N PRO A 626 15.08 7.02 41.59
CA PRO A 626 14.70 6.78 40.20
C PRO A 626 15.87 7.08 39.24
N GLU A 627 16.92 6.26 39.29
CA GLU A 627 18.19 6.45 38.59
C GLU A 627 18.03 6.80 37.09
N GLY A 628 17.15 6.07 36.40
CA GLY A 628 16.89 6.28 34.97
C GLY A 628 16.25 7.62 34.64
N GLU A 629 15.41 8.19 35.52
CA GLU A 629 14.78 9.49 35.26
C GLU A 629 15.78 10.64 35.40
N VAL A 630 16.67 10.56 36.41
CA VAL A 630 17.70 11.57 36.66
C VAL A 630 18.78 11.53 35.57
N LEU A 631 19.24 10.33 35.19
CA LEU A 631 20.15 10.18 34.05
C LEU A 631 19.50 10.66 32.74
N GLY A 632 18.22 10.31 32.53
CA GLY A 632 17.46 10.80 31.38
C GLY A 632 17.39 12.33 31.33
N ALA A 633 17.23 13.02 32.46
CA ALA A 633 17.26 14.47 32.52
C ALA A 633 18.62 15.06 32.11
N ALA A 634 19.71 14.55 32.71
CA ALA A 634 21.06 15.01 32.41
C ALA A 634 21.45 14.81 30.94
N LEU A 635 21.09 13.68 30.33
CA LEU A 635 21.32 13.42 28.90
C LEU A 635 20.52 14.39 28.01
N ARG A 636 19.28 14.72 28.37
CA ARG A 636 18.47 15.70 27.63
C ARG A 636 19.06 17.12 27.70
N GLU A 637 19.56 17.53 28.86
CA GLU A 637 20.20 18.84 29.04
C GLU A 637 21.45 18.97 28.15
N ALA A 638 22.30 17.95 28.11
CA ALA A 638 23.45 17.90 27.20
C ALA A 638 23.06 18.04 25.71
N VAL A 639 22.01 17.34 25.27
CA VAL A 639 21.50 17.44 23.90
C VAL A 639 20.90 18.82 23.62
N ALA A 640 20.17 19.41 24.57
CA ALA A 640 19.57 20.73 24.43
C ALA A 640 20.61 21.87 24.43
N ALA A 641 21.72 21.70 25.13
CA ALA A 641 22.85 22.65 25.15
C ALA A 641 23.71 22.59 23.87
N SER A 642 23.68 21.47 23.13
CA SER A 642 24.48 21.29 21.92
C SER A 642 23.96 22.10 20.72
N PRO A 643 24.80 22.93 20.06
CA PRO A 643 24.45 23.55 18.79
C PRO A 643 24.51 22.55 17.61
N ALA A 644 25.18 21.41 17.77
CA ALA A 644 25.33 20.38 16.74
C ALA A 644 24.19 19.34 16.81
N ARG A 645 23.54 19.09 15.67
CA ARG A 645 22.45 18.10 15.54
C ARG A 645 22.99 16.74 15.11
N LYS A 646 23.63 16.03 16.04
CA LYS A 646 24.04 14.62 15.85
C LYS A 646 23.00 13.68 16.46
N PRO A 647 22.75 12.50 15.88
CA PRO A 647 21.95 11.47 16.54
C PRO A 647 22.63 10.97 17.82
N VAL A 648 21.83 10.82 18.87
CA VAL A 648 22.20 10.17 20.12
C VAL A 648 21.35 8.92 20.31
N LEU A 649 22.00 7.78 20.52
CA LEU A 649 21.37 6.52 20.92
C LEU A 649 21.77 6.19 22.35
N VAL A 650 20.84 5.70 23.17
CA VAL A 650 21.11 5.23 24.53
C VAL A 650 20.83 3.74 24.61
N VAL A 651 21.83 2.96 25.02
CA VAL A 651 21.75 1.52 25.28
C VAL A 651 21.89 1.32 26.78
N HIS A 652 20.91 0.73 27.42
CA HIS A 652 20.91 0.56 28.88
C HIS A 652 20.52 -0.84 29.34
N VAL A 653 20.94 -1.19 30.55
CA VAL A 653 20.63 -2.44 31.24
C VAL A 653 20.09 -2.10 32.62
N GLU A 654 19.00 -2.73 33.07
CA GLU A 654 18.34 -2.57 34.40
C GLU A 654 17.97 -1.14 34.86
N LEU A 655 18.25 -0.10 34.09
CA LEU A 655 17.83 1.28 34.37
C LEU A 655 16.34 1.52 34.05
N GLY A 656 15.48 1.16 35.00
CA GLY A 656 14.04 1.44 34.96
C GLY A 656 13.73 2.93 34.78
N GLY A 657 12.64 3.25 34.08
CA GLY A 657 12.19 4.64 33.83
C GLY A 657 12.99 5.43 32.79
N LEU A 658 14.25 5.07 32.51
CA LEU A 658 15.13 5.82 31.57
C LEU A 658 14.51 5.98 30.18
N ALA A 659 14.03 4.90 29.56
CA ALA A 659 13.40 4.96 28.25
C ALA A 659 12.15 5.87 28.23
N HIS A 660 11.33 5.85 29.29
CA HIS A 660 10.16 6.71 29.41
C HIS A 660 10.56 8.19 29.56
N ALA A 661 11.55 8.47 30.40
CA ALA A 661 12.10 9.80 30.60
C ALA A 661 12.69 10.40 29.31
N LEU A 662 13.39 9.60 28.51
CA LEU A 662 13.91 10.04 27.20
C LEU A 662 12.77 10.31 26.22
N SER A 663 11.78 9.42 26.13
CA SER A 663 10.63 9.54 25.21
C SER A 663 9.71 10.74 25.49
N ALA A 664 9.45 11.08 26.75
CA ALA A 664 8.55 12.16 27.14
C ALA A 664 8.96 13.55 26.57
N ALA A 665 10.25 13.77 26.36
CA ALA A 665 10.78 15.00 25.78
C ALA A 665 10.68 15.05 24.25
N THR A 666 10.77 13.92 23.55
CA THR A 666 10.51 13.87 22.10
C THR A 666 9.04 14.15 21.75
N ALA A 667 8.11 13.86 22.66
CA ALA A 667 6.68 14.13 22.48
C ALA A 667 6.29 15.62 22.62
N THR A 668 7.19 16.48 23.12
CA THR A 668 6.92 17.91 23.38
C THR A 668 7.53 18.89 22.38
N LEU A 669 8.11 18.40 21.28
CA LEU A 669 8.64 19.25 20.20
C LEU A 669 7.52 19.99 19.43
N PRO A 670 7.62 21.31 19.18
CA PRO A 670 6.65 22.06 18.40
C PRO A 670 6.60 21.64 16.93
N ALA A 671 5.42 21.80 16.31
CA ALA A 671 5.21 21.49 14.91
C ALA A 671 6.05 22.35 13.95
N SER A 672 6.77 21.68 13.04
CA SER A 672 7.27 22.15 11.74
C SER A 672 7.92 23.55 11.67
N ALA A 673 9.21 23.59 11.33
CA ALA A 673 9.71 24.69 10.51
C ALA A 673 8.90 24.73 9.20
N GLY A 674 8.32 25.89 8.89
CA GLY A 674 7.33 26.01 7.82
C GLY A 674 7.88 25.75 6.41
N PRO A 675 7.00 25.58 5.41
CA PRO A 675 7.42 25.33 4.04
C PRO A 675 8.20 26.52 3.49
N HIS A 676 9.44 26.29 3.04
CA HIS A 676 10.20 27.28 2.28
C HIS A 676 9.45 27.61 0.98
N THR A 677 8.92 28.83 0.89
CA THR A 677 8.24 29.35 -0.29
C THR A 677 9.22 29.43 -1.48
N PRO A 678 8.96 28.75 -2.62
CA PRO A 678 9.76 28.93 -3.82
C PRO A 678 9.36 30.23 -4.53
N GLY A 679 9.85 31.37 -4.02
CA GLY A 679 9.76 32.67 -4.68
C GLY A 679 10.61 32.65 -5.96
N GLY A 680 9.96 32.76 -7.12
CA GLY A 680 10.62 32.57 -8.41
C GLY A 680 11.23 33.84 -9.01
N ALA A 681 12.31 33.66 -9.78
CA ALA A 681 12.62 34.50 -10.94
C ALA A 681 13.53 33.72 -11.91
N VAL A 682 13.34 33.94 -13.21
CA VAL A 682 14.11 33.27 -14.27
C VAL A 682 15.44 34.00 -14.51
N GLN A 683 16.57 33.29 -14.47
CA GLN A 683 17.71 33.61 -15.33
C GLN A 683 18.42 32.35 -15.83
N ARG A 684 18.69 32.31 -17.14
CA ARG A 684 19.28 31.16 -17.82
C ARG A 684 20.81 31.17 -17.69
N GLY A 685 21.36 30.26 -16.88
CA GLY A 685 22.79 29.94 -16.86
C GLY A 685 23.04 28.50 -17.34
N ARG A 686 23.85 28.31 -18.39
CA ARG A 686 24.27 26.96 -18.83
C ARG A 686 25.16 26.31 -17.76
N PRO A 687 24.96 25.03 -17.40
CA PRO A 687 25.91 24.33 -16.52
C PRO A 687 27.19 23.97 -17.28
N ARG A 688 28.35 24.44 -16.80
CA ARG A 688 29.64 23.79 -17.09
C ARG A 688 29.75 22.52 -16.25
N GLY A 689 30.34 21.48 -16.82
CA GLY A 689 30.30 20.12 -16.27
C GLY A 689 31.08 19.94 -14.97
N GLY A 690 30.53 19.09 -14.10
CA GLY A 690 31.18 18.61 -12.88
C GLY A 690 30.46 17.37 -12.35
N ARG A 691 30.85 16.17 -12.81
CA ARG A 691 30.31 14.90 -12.30
C ARG A 691 30.76 14.68 -10.86
N ARG A 692 29.91 15.04 -9.89
CA ARG A 692 30.01 14.51 -8.51
C ARG A 692 29.09 13.29 -8.36
N THR A 693 29.69 12.11 -8.36
CA THR A 693 29.01 10.84 -8.09
C THR A 693 28.66 10.73 -6.61
N ARG A 694 27.47 11.19 -6.20
CA ARG A 694 26.85 10.75 -4.94
C ARG A 694 26.40 9.30 -5.09
N ARG A 695 27.20 8.34 -4.61
CA ARG A 695 26.70 7.02 -4.25
C ARG A 695 26.10 7.14 -2.86
N GLY A 696 24.78 7.01 -2.75
CA GLY A 696 24.14 6.82 -1.46
C GLY A 696 24.50 5.45 -0.89
N ARG A 697 24.93 5.43 0.37
CA ARG A 697 24.70 4.34 1.32
C ARG A 697 24.09 5.01 2.55
N ALA A 698 23.15 4.31 3.17
CA ALA A 698 22.52 4.74 4.42
C ALA A 698 23.54 4.78 5.56
#